data_AF-A0A3S2V3K0-F1
#
_entry.id   AF-A0A3S2V3K0-F1
#
_cell.length_a   1.000
_cell.length_b   1.000
_cell.length_c   1.000
_cell.angle_alpha   90.00
_cell.angle_beta   90.00
_cell.angle_gamma   90.00
#
_symmetry.space_group_name_H-M   'P 1'
#
loop_
_entity.id
_entity.type
_entity.pdbx_description
1 polymer ?
#
loop_
_entity_poly.entity_id
_entity_poly.type
_entity_poly.pdbx_seq_one_letter_code
_entity_poly.pdbx_strand_id
1 'polypeptide(L)'
;MLKGYLLTGKCIALLLLLTIGTAYGQTPCSPVSPLSCDSLTVALPYNLSFDAADSGTIADKNGFGTGFTTINTYSGTRLAVDGTPFNPQVPGYEPSKITLTGGRLQLVTNKGIDYQANNNLLNMLGISVNAVRKLQLDVKVINPFNGTQSQQAGLWYGLNDKTFIKLSIAGNKVEFRKELNDVTSTTAGTGNPDQRITGAISGLNNQTVTLRIVIDSIAGTAEGFYSTDGVTFISTGASYATKTLNIAGMGITDSAAYAGIYATHRNATSAVTYNFDDFSAISIFVPNPPDPPAFCGPISTLPCDSIKVSLPFTLDFNSAIANTLADKSGQGTGFRTVNTYSGTRLSADGTPSNPQVPGYEPSKITLTGGRLQLVTNKGIDYLTNNNMLNVLGVKINTARKLQMDLEVINPYNGTQSQQAGLWYGLNDKTFIKLGITGNKVELRKEENDVASTASGTSNPDQRITAAISGLNNQTVRLRLVIDSVAGIAEGFYSTDGVNYVSTGNGYPSSGINITGMGIVNTEAFAGIYGTHRNGTSAVTYNFDNFALKSLKVTIPEQPQPSGAYMVLRNMDGFPADDQLVMSFIQTPWRRTSPDTTPYNANHDKARLRISNKGTAKLTLNALTLSNTSAWKIAAINSDSTATLPVSINSGSYVDVTVQFKAVDAATRLKIFNDTLTVASNDGAFPSRKVVLHGIWQKAGESTNEPYAQQIINAFGFTTNTGYGHDDGNIDGKSRVPNSSEVNASYFVRADVSKPVKVVQLAAYHGCCASVESFRYFTKGTTSNKTVFTHHPLDGQSVIPRLISSSLPAQGTFTPTGVFGIRVGSSSTDRNQNADSLIGIRVLKVYDGNGNLVPNAYFLNGDYLGTTFTNYDYQDNIYYVENIKPETGSANYSELAVQPVTAVTFAPTLTGETATFNLTLKNLGMTYPDGTKDPSIKIKSRVISGPNAGEFELGTLSATTVAIQTTATLTVRFKPSSVGIKNAVLIITHDNLPTPMRIPLYGIANSATSTVSAVKRVKGASDVNRTIGDIPYETDKNYRKGSIKLDKQSVIAGIAGTDVDSLYQTYLSAATDLAETRYEIPVANGDYQVRLHFAELYWTTPGSRVFGINIENQLVLQNFDIFKEVGFNSAIVKDFNTTVNDGVLTIKFNPTANRTSIAAVELFKVNTVEPLMAMARTASITAPRSISVYPNPSVGGSFTLNVMNFTRSEKVSLSITNMAGRVVQTQIFYTDDNGKADVYVPMSSSLGKGMYIVNATTATGNIYTKLLVN
;
A
#
# COMPACT_ATOMS: atom_id res chain seq x y z
N MET A 1 -46.60 -26.90 37.31
CA MET A 1 -47.17 -28.27 37.23
C MET A 1 -47.33 -28.62 35.75
N LEU A 2 -46.82 -29.78 35.29
CA LEU A 2 -47.24 -30.58 34.12
C LEU A 2 -47.31 -29.86 32.73
N LYS A 3 -47.02 -30.45 31.55
CA LYS A 3 -46.42 -31.70 31.02
C LYS A 3 -45.89 -31.27 29.62
N GLY A 4 -44.75 -31.71 29.07
CA GLY A 4 -44.36 -33.10 28.75
C GLY A 4 -44.75 -33.41 27.28
N TYR A 5 -43.98 -34.09 26.43
CA TYR A 5 -42.87 -35.05 26.61
C TYR A 5 -41.80 -34.86 25.49
N LEU A 6 -40.47 -34.84 25.75
CA LEU A 6 -39.49 -35.95 25.94
C LEU A 6 -39.16 -36.73 24.63
N LEU A 7 -38.00 -37.36 24.41
CA LEU A 7 -36.89 -37.90 25.25
C LEU A 7 -35.50 -37.50 24.63
N THR A 8 -34.27 -37.83 25.08
CA THR A 8 -33.49 -37.96 26.36
C THR A 8 -31.98 -38.12 25.96
N GLY A 9 -30.94 -37.87 26.77
CA GLY A 9 -30.86 -37.36 28.14
C GLY A 9 -29.44 -37.46 28.78
N LYS A 10 -29.36 -37.03 30.06
CA LYS A 10 -28.28 -37.19 31.08
C LYS A 10 -26.90 -36.53 30.88
N CYS A 11 -26.66 -35.47 31.66
CA CYS A 11 -25.43 -35.28 32.46
C CYS A 11 -25.71 -34.39 33.69
N ILE A 12 -24.77 -34.28 34.65
CA ILE A 12 -24.95 -33.74 36.01
C ILE A 12 -24.69 -32.22 36.10
N ALA A 13 -25.57 -31.43 36.75
CA ALA A 13 -25.21 -30.16 37.41
C ALA A 13 -26.32 -29.56 38.32
N LEU A 14 -25.90 -29.14 39.53
CA LEU A 14 -26.37 -28.07 40.44
C LEU A 14 -27.82 -27.50 40.41
N LEU A 15 -28.45 -27.46 41.60
CA LEU A 15 -29.61 -26.61 41.92
C LEU A 15 -29.22 -25.12 41.90
N LEU A 16 -30.04 -24.25 41.29
CA LEU A 16 -30.00 -22.81 41.50
C LEU A 16 -31.43 -22.23 41.54
N LEU A 17 -31.65 -21.22 42.38
CA LEU A 17 -32.96 -20.55 42.51
C LEU A 17 -33.30 -19.79 41.23
N LEU A 18 -34.55 -19.92 40.75
CA LEU A 18 -35.09 -19.01 39.74
C LEU A 18 -35.43 -17.67 40.39
N THR A 19 -34.51 -16.71 40.31
CA THR A 19 -34.84 -15.30 40.49
C THR A 19 -35.63 -14.80 39.29
N ILE A 20 -36.62 -13.95 39.53
CA ILE A 20 -37.24 -13.16 38.46
C ILE A 20 -36.19 -12.13 38.04
N GLY A 21 -35.45 -12.46 36.98
CA GLY A 21 -34.54 -11.52 36.34
C GLY A 21 -35.37 -10.42 35.67
N THR A 22 -35.46 -9.26 36.32
CA THR A 22 -35.87 -8.02 35.66
C THR A 22 -35.01 -7.84 34.42
N ALA A 23 -35.61 -7.79 33.24
CA ALA A 23 -34.90 -7.41 32.03
C ALA A 23 -34.23 -6.05 32.28
N TYR A 24 -32.92 -5.97 32.05
CA TYR A 24 -32.23 -4.68 32.00
C TYR A 24 -32.87 -3.87 30.88
N GLY A 25 -33.67 -2.87 31.23
CA GLY A 25 -34.33 -2.02 30.27
C GLY A 25 -33.28 -1.32 29.41
N GLN A 26 -33.27 -1.57 28.11
CA GLN A 26 -32.54 -0.69 27.20
C GLN A 26 -33.18 0.69 27.28
N THR A 27 -32.36 1.72 27.48
CA THR A 27 -32.83 3.10 27.44
C THR A 27 -33.28 3.40 26.01
N PRO A 28 -34.59 3.64 25.77
CA PRO A 28 -35.07 3.93 24.42
C PRO A 28 -34.55 5.30 23.97
N CYS A 29 -34.31 5.46 22.67
CA CYS A 29 -33.90 6.72 22.08
C CYS A 29 -35.09 7.69 21.97
N SER A 30 -35.52 8.21 23.13
CA SER A 30 -36.61 9.16 23.25
C SER A 30 -36.29 10.48 22.52
N PRO A 31 -37.19 11.05 21.70
CA PRO A 31 -38.57 10.63 21.46
C PRO A 31 -38.80 9.80 20.18
N VAL A 32 -37.74 9.30 19.53
CA VAL A 32 -37.75 8.80 18.13
C VAL A 32 -37.68 7.28 17.99
N SER A 33 -37.36 6.49 19.02
CA SER A 33 -37.35 5.03 18.89
C SER A 33 -37.50 4.31 20.23
N PRO A 34 -38.22 3.17 20.29
CA PRO A 34 -38.15 2.26 21.43
C PRO A 34 -36.81 1.49 21.53
N LEU A 35 -35.94 1.61 20.51
CA LEU A 35 -34.61 0.99 20.45
C LEU A 35 -33.52 1.91 21.02
N SER A 36 -32.31 1.39 21.25
CA SER A 36 -31.14 2.19 21.66
C SER A 36 -30.69 3.16 20.55
N CYS A 37 -30.20 4.36 20.93
CA CYS A 37 -29.72 5.37 19.98
C CYS A 37 -28.59 4.86 19.06
N ASP A 38 -27.75 3.95 19.54
CA ASP A 38 -26.63 3.39 18.76
C ASP A 38 -27.09 2.51 17.57
N SER A 39 -28.37 2.12 17.54
CA SER A 39 -28.94 1.20 16.55
C SER A 39 -29.76 1.88 15.43
N LEU A 40 -29.86 3.21 15.44
CA LEU A 40 -30.78 3.92 14.55
C LEU A 40 -30.24 4.14 13.12
N THR A 41 -28.93 4.37 12.98
CA THR A 41 -28.30 4.76 11.71
C THR A 41 -27.88 3.54 10.90
N VAL A 42 -28.33 3.49 9.64
CA VAL A 42 -28.05 2.38 8.72
C VAL A 42 -26.99 2.73 7.67
N ALA A 43 -26.28 1.72 7.18
CA ALA A 43 -25.37 1.86 6.03
C ALA A 43 -26.15 1.82 4.71
N LEU A 44 -25.67 2.54 3.69
CA LEU A 44 -26.24 2.52 2.34
C LEU A 44 -25.40 1.60 1.42
N PRO A 45 -26.02 0.83 0.50
CA PRO A 45 -27.45 0.76 0.22
C PRO A 45 -28.22 -0.01 1.30
N TYR A 46 -29.45 0.44 1.60
CA TYR A 46 -30.36 -0.20 2.55
C TYR A 46 -31.67 -0.56 1.84
N ASN A 47 -32.20 -1.77 2.06
CA ASN A 47 -33.38 -2.29 1.35
C ASN A 47 -34.26 -3.15 2.28
N LEU A 48 -35.59 -3.04 2.14
CA LEU A 48 -36.59 -3.81 2.88
C LEU A 48 -37.68 -4.33 1.92
N SER A 49 -37.87 -5.65 1.81
CA SER A 49 -38.94 -6.27 1.01
C SER A 49 -40.18 -6.69 1.81
N PHE A 50 -40.14 -6.59 3.15
CA PHE A 50 -41.25 -6.97 4.06
C PHE A 50 -41.73 -8.45 3.97
N ASP A 51 -40.99 -9.34 3.29
CA ASP A 51 -41.27 -10.78 3.21
C ASP A 51 -41.13 -11.51 4.57
N ALA A 52 -40.28 -10.98 5.45
CA ALA A 52 -39.97 -11.54 6.76
C ALA A 52 -39.79 -10.44 7.81
N ALA A 53 -39.92 -10.81 9.08
CA ALA A 53 -39.69 -9.90 10.21
C ALA A 53 -38.19 -9.67 10.46
N ASP A 54 -37.78 -8.42 10.65
CA ASP A 54 -36.39 -8.05 10.91
C ASP A 54 -36.15 -7.84 12.42
N SER A 55 -35.43 -8.77 13.05
CA SER A 55 -35.25 -8.80 14.51
C SER A 55 -34.41 -7.63 15.02
N GLY A 56 -34.92 -6.91 16.02
CA GLY A 56 -34.24 -5.73 16.60
C GLY A 56 -34.66 -4.40 15.97
N THR A 57 -35.65 -4.41 15.07
CA THR A 57 -36.28 -3.21 14.49
C THR A 57 -37.63 -2.91 15.16
N ILE A 58 -38.29 -1.80 14.78
CA ILE A 58 -39.60 -1.40 15.33
C ILE A 58 -40.65 -2.47 15.03
N ALA A 59 -41.39 -2.87 16.06
CA ALA A 59 -42.37 -3.95 15.98
C ALA A 59 -43.74 -3.50 15.42
N ASP A 60 -44.46 -4.45 14.83
CA ASP A 60 -45.88 -4.34 14.51
C ASP A 60 -46.77 -4.75 15.71
N LYS A 61 -48.10 -4.76 15.53
CA LYS A 61 -49.06 -5.17 16.57
C LYS A 61 -48.85 -6.59 17.14
N ASN A 62 -48.13 -7.46 16.44
CA ASN A 62 -47.86 -8.84 16.82
C ASN A 62 -46.45 -9.03 17.43
N GLY A 63 -45.63 -7.97 17.48
CA GLY A 63 -44.25 -8.05 17.92
C GLY A 63 -43.22 -8.32 16.81
N PHE A 64 -43.64 -8.35 15.53
CA PHE A 64 -42.73 -8.60 14.41
C PHE A 64 -42.02 -7.31 13.98
N GLY A 65 -40.68 -7.33 13.95
CA GLY A 65 -39.89 -6.19 13.50
C GLY A 65 -40.11 -5.86 12.01
N THR A 66 -40.30 -4.59 11.71
CA THR A 66 -40.72 -4.06 10.41
C THR A 66 -39.58 -3.69 9.46
N GLY A 67 -38.33 -3.75 9.92
CA GLY A 67 -37.15 -3.23 9.22
C GLY A 67 -36.84 -1.77 9.55
N PHE A 68 -37.82 -0.97 9.95
CA PHE A 68 -37.61 0.44 10.32
C PHE A 68 -37.06 0.58 11.75
N THR A 69 -36.11 1.49 11.97
CA THR A 69 -35.45 1.71 13.27
C THR A 69 -35.96 2.95 14.01
N THR A 70 -36.62 3.88 13.32
CA THR A 70 -37.11 5.15 13.89
C THR A 70 -38.61 5.40 13.63
N ILE A 71 -39.20 6.19 14.51
CA ILE A 71 -40.47 6.89 14.35
C ILE A 71 -40.14 8.38 14.28
N ASN A 72 -40.83 9.14 13.43
CA ASN A 72 -40.68 10.60 13.44
C ASN A 72 -41.00 11.20 14.82
N THR A 73 -40.42 12.34 15.14
CA THR A 73 -40.79 13.08 16.35
C THR A 73 -42.28 13.42 16.32
N TYR A 74 -42.91 13.51 17.49
CA TYR A 74 -44.34 13.80 17.61
C TYR A 74 -44.53 15.00 18.53
N SER A 75 -44.81 16.18 17.97
CA SER A 75 -44.98 17.44 18.70
C SER A 75 -46.43 17.92 18.80
N GLY A 76 -47.37 17.28 18.12
CA GLY A 76 -48.80 17.59 18.20
C GLY A 76 -49.50 17.03 19.45
N THR A 77 -50.80 17.31 19.56
CA THR A 77 -51.68 16.78 20.62
C THR A 77 -52.43 15.56 20.08
N ARG A 78 -52.37 14.40 20.75
CA ARG A 78 -53.20 13.22 20.38
C ARG A 78 -54.68 13.58 20.47
N LEU A 79 -55.47 13.14 19.49
CA LEU A 79 -56.92 13.27 19.56
C LEU A 79 -57.51 12.22 20.51
N ALA A 80 -58.68 12.48 21.07
CA ALA A 80 -59.36 11.52 21.96
C ALA A 80 -59.61 10.14 21.29
N VAL A 81 -59.75 10.10 19.97
CA VAL A 81 -59.91 8.86 19.17
C VAL A 81 -58.60 8.06 19.04
N ASP A 82 -57.45 8.67 19.26
CA ASP A 82 -56.13 8.03 19.20
C ASP A 82 -55.70 7.43 20.57
N GLY A 83 -56.47 7.66 21.64
CA GLY A 83 -56.20 7.11 22.97
C GLY A 83 -54.89 7.60 23.62
N THR A 84 -54.49 6.92 24.69
CA THR A 84 -53.21 7.17 25.38
C THR A 84 -52.04 6.56 24.60
N PRO A 85 -50.86 7.20 24.53
CA PRO A 85 -49.70 6.64 23.85
C PRO A 85 -49.28 5.27 24.38
N PHE A 86 -49.00 4.32 23.46
CA PHE A 86 -48.49 3.00 23.80
C PHE A 86 -47.16 3.06 24.56
N ASN A 87 -46.26 3.96 24.15
CA ASN A 87 -45.03 4.28 24.89
C ASN A 87 -44.97 5.80 25.14
N PRO A 88 -45.03 6.27 26.40
CA PRO A 88 -44.91 7.69 26.73
C PRO A 88 -43.59 8.34 26.29
N GLN A 89 -42.51 7.56 26.14
CA GLN A 89 -41.22 8.04 25.65
C GLN A 89 -41.14 8.10 24.12
N VAL A 90 -42.11 7.54 23.38
CA VAL A 90 -42.16 7.56 21.91
C VAL A 90 -43.63 7.80 21.49
N PRO A 91 -44.20 9.00 21.74
CA PRO A 91 -45.65 9.20 21.71
C PRO A 91 -46.31 9.01 20.33
N GLY A 92 -45.53 9.15 19.25
CA GLY A 92 -45.95 8.89 17.87
C GLY A 92 -46.06 7.40 17.49
N TYR A 93 -45.56 6.49 18.34
CA TYR A 93 -45.60 5.04 18.11
C TYR A 93 -46.93 4.44 18.58
N GLU A 94 -47.58 3.71 17.69
CA GLU A 94 -48.86 3.05 17.94
C GLU A 94 -48.90 1.69 17.21
N PRO A 95 -48.29 0.63 17.78
CA PRO A 95 -48.11 -0.65 17.09
C PRO A 95 -49.45 -1.28 16.66
N SER A 96 -50.56 -1.00 17.35
CA SER A 96 -51.90 -1.48 17.01
C SER A 96 -52.36 -1.10 15.58
N LYS A 97 -51.77 -0.05 14.98
CA LYS A 97 -52.03 0.44 13.62
C LYS A 97 -51.02 -0.04 12.57
N ILE A 98 -50.02 -0.83 12.97
CA ILE A 98 -48.98 -1.40 12.10
C ILE A 98 -49.24 -2.91 11.96
N THR A 99 -49.11 -3.47 10.77
CA THR A 99 -49.16 -4.93 10.57
C THR A 99 -48.22 -5.37 9.46
N LEU A 100 -47.29 -6.28 9.77
CA LEU A 100 -46.47 -6.97 8.78
C LEU A 100 -47.20 -8.27 8.39
N THR A 101 -47.68 -8.37 7.15
CA THR A 101 -48.44 -9.56 6.71
C THR A 101 -48.45 -9.72 5.20
N GLY A 102 -48.37 -10.96 4.72
CA GLY A 102 -48.47 -11.30 3.29
C GLY A 102 -47.39 -10.65 2.41
N GLY A 103 -46.16 -10.54 2.92
CA GLY A 103 -45.04 -9.90 2.22
C GLY A 103 -45.18 -8.37 2.10
N ARG A 104 -45.96 -7.74 2.97
CA ARG A 104 -46.28 -6.31 2.91
C ARG A 104 -46.35 -5.67 4.28
N LEU A 105 -46.02 -4.40 4.33
CA LEU A 105 -46.22 -3.56 5.51
C LEU A 105 -47.51 -2.75 5.38
N GLN A 106 -48.44 -2.94 6.31
CA GLN A 106 -49.73 -2.27 6.34
C GLN A 106 -49.77 -1.18 7.41
N LEU A 107 -50.16 0.03 7.01
CA LEU A 107 -50.37 1.16 7.93
C LEU A 107 -51.83 1.59 7.91
N VAL A 108 -52.48 1.54 9.08
CA VAL A 108 -53.83 2.06 9.32
C VAL A 108 -53.73 3.53 9.72
N THR A 109 -54.32 4.41 8.92
CA THR A 109 -54.25 5.86 9.13
C THR A 109 -54.87 6.30 10.47
N ASN A 110 -54.33 7.35 11.08
CA ASN A 110 -54.96 8.09 12.17
C ASN A 110 -55.52 9.44 11.67
N LYS A 111 -56.36 10.10 12.48
CA LYS A 111 -57.00 11.37 12.10
C LYS A 111 -56.04 12.54 12.30
N GLY A 112 -54.99 12.57 11.50
CA GLY A 112 -53.97 13.61 11.54
C GLY A 112 -53.43 13.98 10.17
N ILE A 113 -52.34 14.73 10.19
CA ILE A 113 -51.42 15.00 9.08
C ILE A 113 -50.28 15.84 9.66
N ASP A 114 -49.07 15.73 9.14
CA ASP A 114 -48.02 16.74 9.37
C ASP A 114 -48.15 17.81 8.28
N TYR A 115 -48.69 18.97 8.66
CA TYR A 115 -48.92 20.11 7.79
C TYR A 115 -49.13 21.38 8.62
N GLN A 116 -48.17 22.30 8.53
CA GLN A 116 -48.09 23.52 9.32
C GLN A 116 -48.13 23.22 10.83
N ALA A 117 -48.81 24.04 11.64
CA ALA A 117 -48.92 23.82 13.09
C ALA A 117 -49.74 22.57 13.51
N ASN A 118 -50.12 21.70 12.57
CA ASN A 118 -50.78 20.43 12.86
C ASN A 118 -49.81 19.29 12.55
N ASN A 119 -49.25 18.67 13.59
CA ASN A 119 -48.26 17.58 13.53
C ASN A 119 -48.71 16.41 14.42
N ASN A 120 -49.90 15.87 14.13
CA ASN A 120 -50.55 14.83 14.93
C ASN A 120 -50.60 13.47 14.21
N LEU A 121 -49.62 13.20 13.33
CA LEU A 121 -49.46 11.94 12.61
C LEU A 121 -48.84 10.85 13.49
N LEU A 122 -49.43 9.64 13.48
CA LEU A 122 -48.87 8.46 14.15
C LEU A 122 -48.18 7.54 13.12
N ASN A 123 -47.18 6.77 13.58
CA ASN A 123 -46.46 5.75 12.80
C ASN A 123 -45.85 6.25 11.47
N MET A 124 -45.23 7.42 11.50
CA MET A 124 -44.32 7.87 10.44
C MET A 124 -42.98 7.14 10.63
N LEU A 125 -42.86 5.95 10.02
CA LEU A 125 -41.75 5.02 10.20
C LEU A 125 -40.52 5.45 9.39
N GLY A 126 -39.32 5.17 9.88
CA GLY A 126 -38.09 5.47 9.15
C GLY A 126 -36.82 4.79 9.64
N ILE A 127 -35.72 5.21 9.04
CA ILE A 127 -34.32 4.87 9.35
C ILE A 127 -33.53 6.17 9.49
N SER A 128 -32.47 6.20 10.31
CA SER A 128 -31.50 7.30 10.29
C SER A 128 -30.48 7.07 9.17
N VAL A 129 -30.24 8.09 8.34
CA VAL A 129 -29.32 8.05 7.21
C VAL A 129 -28.36 9.24 7.31
N ASN A 130 -27.05 8.97 7.30
CA ASN A 130 -26.03 10.01 7.29
C ASN A 130 -26.14 10.87 6.01
N ALA A 131 -25.83 12.17 6.11
CA ALA A 131 -25.81 13.07 4.98
C ALA A 131 -24.91 12.53 3.84
N VAL A 132 -25.47 12.43 2.64
CA VAL A 132 -24.76 12.06 1.40
C VAL A 132 -25.00 13.09 0.31
N ARG A 133 -24.10 13.13 -0.67
CA ARG A 133 -24.08 14.18 -1.70
C ARG A 133 -25.29 14.15 -2.63
N LYS A 134 -25.82 12.95 -2.90
CA LYS A 134 -27.14 12.75 -3.51
C LYS A 134 -27.73 11.44 -3.00
N LEU A 135 -28.94 11.50 -2.42
CA LEU A 135 -29.64 10.35 -1.85
C LEU A 135 -30.87 10.03 -2.72
N GLN A 136 -31.12 8.75 -2.99
CA GLN A 136 -32.37 8.29 -3.58
C GLN A 136 -33.10 7.39 -2.58
N LEU A 137 -34.40 7.64 -2.44
CA LEU A 137 -35.34 6.85 -1.63
C LEU A 137 -36.45 6.33 -2.54
N ASP A 138 -36.70 5.03 -2.54
CA ASP A 138 -37.78 4.41 -3.33
C ASP A 138 -38.74 3.62 -2.41
N VAL A 139 -40.03 3.55 -2.77
CA VAL A 139 -41.00 2.58 -2.19
C VAL A 139 -42.12 2.26 -3.18
N LYS A 140 -42.70 1.06 -3.10
CA LYS A 140 -43.95 0.71 -3.79
C LYS A 140 -45.16 0.89 -2.88
N VAL A 141 -46.22 1.48 -3.40
CA VAL A 141 -47.54 1.58 -2.77
C VAL A 141 -48.54 0.76 -3.60
N ILE A 142 -49.17 -0.24 -2.98
CA ILE A 142 -50.04 -1.21 -3.68
C ILE A 142 -51.50 -0.77 -3.59
N ASN A 143 -52.16 -0.56 -4.73
CA ASN A 143 -53.57 -0.16 -4.85
C ASN A 143 -53.93 1.04 -3.94
N PRO A 144 -53.29 2.21 -4.14
CA PRO A 144 -53.43 3.36 -3.26
C PRO A 144 -54.88 3.88 -3.20
N PHE A 145 -55.33 4.28 -2.00
CA PHE A 145 -56.70 4.71 -1.78
C PHE A 145 -57.05 6.04 -2.47
N ASN A 146 -58.07 6.03 -3.34
CA ASN A 146 -58.55 7.22 -4.06
C ASN A 146 -59.53 8.06 -3.23
N GLY A 147 -59.01 8.75 -2.21
CA GLY A 147 -59.78 9.65 -1.35
C GLY A 147 -59.59 11.14 -1.70
N THR A 148 -60.64 11.94 -1.51
CA THR A 148 -60.60 13.42 -1.66
C THR A 148 -60.54 14.17 -0.32
N GLN A 149 -60.61 13.47 0.82
CA GLN A 149 -60.72 14.04 2.16
C GLN A 149 -59.37 14.08 2.89
N SER A 150 -58.32 14.40 2.12
CA SER A 150 -56.92 14.45 2.57
C SER A 150 -56.41 13.13 3.16
N GLN A 151 -56.83 11.99 2.60
CA GLN A 151 -56.11 10.72 2.76
C GLN A 151 -54.81 10.77 1.95
N GLN A 152 -53.67 10.44 2.57
CA GLN A 152 -52.36 10.45 1.92
C GLN A 152 -51.48 9.28 2.40
N ALA A 153 -50.59 8.80 1.54
CA ALA A 153 -49.52 7.87 1.90
C ALA A 153 -48.31 8.02 0.98
N GLY A 154 -47.10 7.71 1.47
CA GLY A 154 -45.89 7.69 0.64
C GLY A 154 -44.59 7.83 1.43
N LEU A 155 -43.58 8.45 0.80
CA LEU A 155 -42.23 8.64 1.33
C LEU A 155 -42.08 9.94 2.11
N TRP A 156 -41.18 9.96 3.09
CA TRP A 156 -40.71 11.18 3.74
C TRP A 156 -39.20 11.17 3.99
N TYR A 157 -38.63 12.37 4.12
CA TYR A 157 -37.25 12.59 4.53
C TYR A 157 -37.14 13.91 5.33
N GLY A 158 -36.59 13.88 6.55
CA GLY A 158 -36.60 15.05 7.43
C GLY A 158 -35.83 14.90 8.73
N LEU A 159 -35.71 16.00 9.48
CA LEU A 159 -35.12 16.01 10.83
C LEU A 159 -36.16 15.71 11.92
N ASN A 160 -37.43 16.08 11.67
CA ASN A 160 -38.55 16.01 12.59
C ASN A 160 -39.87 16.29 11.85
N ASP A 161 -40.99 16.16 12.56
CA ASP A 161 -42.36 16.54 12.16
C ASP A 161 -42.57 18.01 11.81
N LYS A 162 -41.56 18.87 11.97
CA LYS A 162 -41.63 20.30 11.60
C LYS A 162 -40.84 20.65 10.34
N THR A 163 -39.81 19.85 10.03
CA THR A 163 -38.83 20.13 8.98
C THR A 163 -38.53 18.86 8.19
N PHE A 164 -39.25 18.71 7.08
CA PHE A 164 -39.26 17.51 6.25
C PHE A 164 -39.67 17.82 4.80
N ILE A 165 -39.38 16.87 3.90
CA ILE A 165 -40.01 16.73 2.59
C ILE A 165 -40.82 15.44 2.56
N LYS A 166 -41.95 15.43 1.83
CA LYS A 166 -42.80 14.25 1.63
C LYS A 166 -43.26 14.12 0.20
N LEU A 167 -43.33 12.88 -0.28
CA LEU A 167 -43.84 12.49 -1.59
C LEU A 167 -45.03 11.55 -1.38
N SER A 168 -46.20 11.99 -1.83
CA SER A 168 -47.49 11.52 -1.34
C SER A 168 -48.40 11.12 -2.50
N ILE A 169 -49.10 10.00 -2.40
CA ILE A 169 -50.29 9.74 -3.22
C ILE A 169 -51.50 10.27 -2.45
N ALA A 170 -52.26 11.18 -3.07
CA ALA A 170 -53.39 11.88 -2.47
C ALA A 170 -54.58 11.89 -3.45
N GLY A 171 -55.51 10.96 -3.26
CA GLY A 171 -56.44 10.58 -4.34
C GLY A 171 -55.66 10.05 -5.56
N ASN A 172 -56.20 10.21 -6.76
CA ASN A 172 -55.49 9.88 -8.01
C ASN A 172 -54.45 10.94 -8.42
N LYS A 173 -53.65 11.48 -7.49
CA LYS A 173 -52.57 12.45 -7.76
C LYS A 173 -51.32 12.11 -6.94
N VAL A 174 -50.16 12.52 -7.45
CA VAL A 174 -48.90 12.52 -6.69
C VAL A 174 -48.54 13.96 -6.32
N GLU A 175 -48.25 14.21 -5.04
CA GLU A 175 -47.84 15.49 -4.46
C GLU A 175 -46.46 15.34 -3.80
N PHE A 176 -45.50 16.14 -4.24
CA PHE A 176 -44.22 16.36 -3.57
C PHE A 176 -44.25 17.72 -2.87
N ARG A 177 -44.03 17.75 -1.55
CA ARG A 177 -44.11 18.96 -0.73
C ARG A 177 -42.96 19.06 0.26
N LYS A 178 -42.47 20.27 0.52
CA LYS A 178 -41.55 20.57 1.63
C LYS A 178 -42.24 21.39 2.72
N GLU A 179 -41.71 21.28 3.93
CA GLU A 179 -42.09 22.07 5.09
C GLU A 179 -40.86 22.38 5.95
N LEU A 180 -40.73 23.62 6.41
CA LEU A 180 -39.61 24.09 7.22
C LEU A 180 -40.13 24.80 8.46
N ASN A 181 -39.90 24.22 9.63
CA ASN A 181 -40.38 24.69 10.94
C ASN A 181 -41.87 25.05 10.95
N ASP A 182 -42.74 24.09 10.61
CA ASP A 182 -44.21 24.26 10.53
C ASP A 182 -44.67 25.28 9.46
N VAL A 183 -43.83 25.59 8.45
CA VAL A 183 -44.14 26.53 7.36
C VAL A 183 -43.99 25.88 5.98
N THR A 184 -45.09 25.91 5.20
CA THR A 184 -45.15 25.51 3.78
C THR A 184 -46.10 26.46 3.03
N SER A 185 -45.77 26.82 1.79
CA SER A 185 -46.56 27.75 0.99
C SER A 185 -47.96 27.21 0.64
N THR A 186 -48.96 28.07 0.80
CA THR A 186 -50.38 27.84 0.48
C THR A 186 -50.78 28.35 -0.91
N THR A 187 -49.86 28.94 -1.68
CA THR A 187 -50.12 29.45 -3.04
C THR A 187 -50.68 28.35 -3.95
N ALA A 188 -51.76 28.63 -4.68
CA ALA A 188 -52.36 27.64 -5.57
C ALA A 188 -51.62 27.53 -6.92
N GLY A 189 -51.66 26.35 -7.53
CA GLY A 189 -51.18 26.11 -8.90
C GLY A 189 -49.66 25.99 -9.04
N THR A 190 -49.16 26.17 -10.27
CA THR A 190 -47.75 25.94 -10.63
C THR A 190 -46.78 27.00 -10.10
N GLY A 191 -47.29 28.09 -9.52
CA GLY A 191 -46.49 29.13 -8.85
C GLY A 191 -46.12 28.81 -7.39
N ASN A 192 -46.54 27.67 -6.83
CA ASN A 192 -46.19 27.31 -5.46
C ASN A 192 -44.68 26.94 -5.35
N PRO A 193 -43.87 27.61 -4.50
CA PRO A 193 -42.45 27.32 -4.36
C PRO A 193 -42.16 25.97 -3.66
N ASP A 194 -43.11 25.49 -2.84
CA ASP A 194 -42.92 24.39 -1.88
C ASP A 194 -43.71 23.12 -2.25
N GLN A 195 -44.47 23.14 -3.34
CA GLN A 195 -45.31 22.04 -3.81
C GLN A 195 -45.08 21.75 -5.31
N ARG A 196 -44.93 20.47 -5.66
CA ARG A 196 -45.14 19.95 -7.01
C ARG A 196 -46.29 18.95 -6.96
N ILE A 197 -47.34 19.12 -7.75
CA ILE A 197 -48.47 18.17 -7.78
C ILE A 197 -48.90 17.87 -9.22
N THR A 198 -49.21 16.61 -9.49
CA THR A 198 -49.67 16.16 -10.81
C THR A 198 -51.11 16.56 -11.09
N GLY A 199 -51.50 16.49 -12.38
CA GLY A 199 -52.90 16.27 -12.74
C GLY A 199 -53.43 14.93 -12.20
N ALA A 200 -54.72 14.68 -12.37
CA ALA A 200 -55.29 13.37 -12.01
C ALA A 200 -54.75 12.28 -12.96
N ILE A 201 -54.18 11.22 -12.39
CA ILE A 201 -53.60 10.08 -13.12
C ILE A 201 -54.65 8.98 -13.20
N SER A 202 -55.01 8.56 -14.41
CA SER A 202 -56.00 7.49 -14.61
C SER A 202 -55.50 6.16 -14.07
N GLY A 203 -56.39 5.38 -13.43
CA GLY A 203 -56.08 4.03 -12.94
C GLY A 203 -55.14 3.93 -11.72
N LEU A 204 -54.64 5.05 -11.19
CA LEU A 204 -53.60 5.07 -10.13
C LEU A 204 -53.94 4.18 -8.91
N ASN A 205 -55.22 4.09 -8.55
CA ASN A 205 -55.74 3.33 -7.42
C ASN A 205 -55.90 1.81 -7.65
N ASN A 206 -55.68 1.30 -8.86
CA ASN A 206 -55.87 -0.10 -9.23
C ASN A 206 -54.55 -0.81 -9.59
N GLN A 207 -53.41 -0.23 -9.21
CA GLN A 207 -52.09 -0.70 -9.60
C GLN A 207 -51.04 -0.46 -8.50
N THR A 208 -49.86 -1.04 -8.68
CA THR A 208 -48.67 -0.70 -7.90
C THR A 208 -48.08 0.61 -8.40
N VAL A 209 -47.78 1.53 -7.48
CA VAL A 209 -47.14 2.82 -7.79
C VAL A 209 -45.81 2.89 -7.06
N THR A 210 -44.71 2.99 -7.79
CA THR A 210 -43.39 3.24 -7.20
C THR A 210 -43.21 4.75 -7.03
N LEU A 211 -42.93 5.21 -5.82
CA LEU A 211 -42.54 6.58 -5.51
C LEU A 211 -41.02 6.65 -5.36
N ARG A 212 -40.41 7.75 -5.80
CA ARG A 212 -38.98 8.02 -5.68
C ARG A 212 -38.71 9.46 -5.26
N ILE A 213 -37.93 9.68 -4.21
CA ILE A 213 -37.35 10.99 -3.89
C ILE A 213 -35.87 10.96 -4.24
N VAL A 214 -35.38 11.96 -4.95
CA VAL A 214 -33.94 12.23 -5.13
C VAL A 214 -33.60 13.54 -4.45
N ILE A 215 -32.81 13.47 -3.38
CA ILE A 215 -32.25 14.62 -2.65
C ILE A 215 -30.84 14.90 -3.16
N ASP A 216 -30.54 16.13 -3.53
CA ASP A 216 -29.22 16.60 -3.96
C ASP A 216 -28.76 17.69 -2.98
N SER A 217 -27.91 17.31 -2.02
CA SER A 217 -27.45 18.20 -0.95
C SER A 217 -26.48 19.27 -1.45
N ILE A 218 -25.86 19.06 -2.61
CA ILE A 218 -24.93 20.00 -3.24
C ILE A 218 -25.70 21.08 -4.02
N ALA A 219 -26.75 20.68 -4.74
CA ALA A 219 -27.66 21.63 -5.37
C ALA A 219 -28.63 22.29 -4.36
N GLY A 220 -28.73 21.78 -3.13
CA GLY A 220 -29.73 22.21 -2.15
C GLY A 220 -31.17 21.98 -2.66
N THR A 221 -31.38 20.91 -3.44
CA THR A 221 -32.68 20.61 -4.05
C THR A 221 -33.12 19.17 -3.84
N ALA A 222 -34.42 18.92 -3.96
CA ALA A 222 -34.96 17.58 -4.09
C ALA A 222 -35.99 17.48 -5.21
N GLU A 223 -36.14 16.30 -5.81
CA GLU A 223 -37.15 16.00 -6.83
C GLU A 223 -37.90 14.71 -6.49
N GLY A 224 -39.23 14.77 -6.58
CA GLY A 224 -40.11 13.62 -6.41
C GLY A 224 -40.56 13.06 -7.75
N PHE A 225 -40.49 11.75 -7.93
CA PHE A 225 -40.91 11.03 -9.13
C PHE A 225 -41.89 9.91 -8.78
N TYR A 226 -42.71 9.52 -9.75
CA TYR A 226 -43.56 8.33 -9.64
C TYR A 226 -43.44 7.45 -10.88
N SER A 227 -43.70 6.17 -10.73
CA SER A 227 -43.75 5.18 -11.81
C SER A 227 -44.95 4.26 -11.60
N THR A 228 -45.63 3.91 -12.69
CA THR A 228 -46.80 3.02 -12.71
C THR A 228 -46.53 1.68 -13.41
N ASP A 229 -45.35 1.55 -14.02
CA ASP A 229 -44.82 0.36 -14.70
C ASP A 229 -43.59 -0.24 -13.97
N GLY A 230 -43.08 0.44 -12.94
CA GLY A 230 -41.87 0.09 -12.21
C GLY A 230 -40.56 0.46 -12.93
N VAL A 231 -40.62 1.07 -14.11
CA VAL A 231 -39.46 1.33 -14.99
C VAL A 231 -39.37 2.81 -15.37
N THR A 232 -40.47 3.40 -15.83
CA THR A 232 -40.53 4.79 -16.29
C THR A 232 -40.87 5.71 -15.14
N PHE A 233 -39.89 6.49 -14.68
CA PHE A 233 -40.08 7.49 -13.63
C PHE A 233 -40.44 8.86 -14.20
N ILE A 234 -41.64 9.35 -13.87
CA ILE A 234 -42.17 10.64 -14.27
C ILE A 234 -41.99 11.62 -13.11
N SER A 235 -41.39 12.78 -13.38
CA SER A 235 -41.25 13.85 -12.39
C SER A 235 -42.62 14.40 -11.97
N THR A 236 -42.85 14.51 -10.67
CA THR A 236 -44.04 15.15 -10.08
C THR A 236 -44.08 16.64 -10.43
N GLY A 237 -42.91 17.23 -10.71
CA GLY A 237 -42.75 18.61 -11.18
C GLY A 237 -42.81 18.79 -12.70
N ALA A 238 -43.20 17.79 -13.49
CA ALA A 238 -43.14 17.86 -14.95
C ALA A 238 -43.93 19.02 -15.59
N SER A 239 -44.98 19.52 -14.94
CA SER A 239 -45.79 20.68 -15.37
C SER A 239 -45.31 22.03 -14.81
N TYR A 240 -44.21 22.06 -14.06
CA TYR A 240 -43.66 23.24 -13.42
C TYR A 240 -42.40 23.74 -14.14
N ALA A 241 -42.16 25.05 -14.13
CA ALA A 241 -40.95 25.64 -14.69
C ALA A 241 -39.67 25.12 -13.99
N THR A 242 -39.73 24.96 -12.67
CA THR A 242 -38.68 24.32 -11.85
C THR A 242 -39.22 23.00 -11.31
N LYS A 243 -38.69 21.87 -11.79
CA LYS A 243 -39.19 20.54 -11.40
C LYS A 243 -38.88 20.18 -9.94
N THR A 244 -37.74 20.64 -9.44
CA THR A 244 -37.24 20.42 -8.08
C THR A 244 -37.90 21.37 -7.06
N LEU A 245 -37.86 20.99 -5.78
CA LEU A 245 -38.04 21.87 -4.62
C LEU A 245 -36.67 22.33 -4.12
N ASN A 246 -36.56 23.60 -3.71
CA ASN A 246 -35.40 24.11 -2.97
C ASN A 246 -35.53 23.71 -1.49
N ILE A 247 -34.54 22.97 -0.99
CA ILE A 247 -34.43 22.46 0.39
C ILE A 247 -33.23 23.04 1.15
N ALA A 248 -32.49 23.99 0.55
CA ALA A 248 -31.37 24.65 1.20
C ALA A 248 -31.83 25.39 2.47
N GLY A 249 -31.03 25.30 3.54
CA GLY A 249 -31.38 25.88 4.84
C GLY A 249 -32.40 25.08 5.66
N MET A 250 -32.85 23.90 5.18
CA MET A 250 -33.68 22.99 5.98
C MET A 250 -32.87 22.10 6.94
N GLY A 251 -31.53 22.07 6.86
CA GLY A 251 -30.67 21.23 7.70
C GLY A 251 -30.71 19.72 7.41
N ILE A 252 -31.73 19.25 6.67
CA ILE A 252 -31.90 17.86 6.22
C ILE A 252 -30.76 17.35 5.32
N THR A 253 -29.89 18.24 4.84
CA THR A 253 -28.75 17.94 3.95
C THR A 253 -27.40 17.88 4.67
N ASP A 254 -27.33 18.39 5.91
CA ASP A 254 -26.08 18.81 6.54
C ASP A 254 -25.70 17.91 7.74
N SER A 255 -26.60 16.99 8.10
CA SER A 255 -26.47 16.06 9.23
C SER A 255 -27.24 14.76 8.95
N ALA A 256 -27.18 13.78 9.86
CA ALA A 256 -28.02 12.60 9.72
C ALA A 256 -29.51 12.97 9.81
N ALA A 257 -30.30 12.46 8.86
CA ALA A 257 -31.72 12.74 8.75
C ALA A 257 -32.50 11.42 8.65
N TYR A 258 -33.78 11.47 9.00
CA TYR A 258 -34.66 10.31 8.98
C TYR A 258 -35.31 10.16 7.60
N ALA A 259 -35.43 8.92 7.13
CA ALA A 259 -36.01 8.58 5.83
C ALA A 259 -36.98 7.39 5.98
N GLY A 260 -38.15 7.43 5.35
CA GLY A 260 -39.07 6.29 5.43
C GLY A 260 -40.46 6.52 4.84
N ILE A 261 -41.47 5.92 5.47
CA ILE A 261 -42.85 5.85 4.97
C ILE A 261 -43.88 6.37 5.98
N TYR A 262 -45.05 6.78 5.50
CA TYR A 262 -46.17 7.21 6.35
C TYR A 262 -47.53 7.04 5.65
N ALA A 263 -48.62 7.04 6.44
CA ALA A 263 -49.99 7.06 5.93
C ALA A 263 -50.92 7.84 6.88
N THR A 264 -51.81 8.69 6.35
CA THR A 264 -52.64 9.60 7.16
C THR A 264 -54.00 9.96 6.57
N HIS A 265 -54.92 10.51 7.38
CA HIS A 265 -56.14 11.17 6.91
C HIS A 265 -56.53 12.38 7.79
N ARG A 266 -56.88 13.52 7.18
CA ARG A 266 -57.31 14.71 7.94
C ARG A 266 -58.83 14.86 8.09
N ASN A 267 -59.55 14.84 6.97
CA ASN A 267 -60.97 15.22 6.93
C ASN A 267 -61.92 14.02 6.89
N ALA A 268 -61.38 12.80 6.72
CA ALA A 268 -62.18 11.58 6.69
C ALA A 268 -62.88 11.30 8.03
N THR A 269 -64.04 10.64 7.95
CA THR A 269 -64.79 10.12 9.10
C THR A 269 -64.36 8.70 9.49
N SER A 270 -63.53 8.04 8.69
CA SER A 270 -63.09 6.66 8.89
C SER A 270 -61.66 6.47 8.43
N ALA A 271 -60.91 5.63 9.15
CA ALA A 271 -59.56 5.25 8.77
C ALA A 271 -59.55 4.36 7.52
N VAL A 272 -58.42 4.40 6.82
CA VAL A 272 -58.09 3.55 5.67
C VAL A 272 -56.72 2.90 5.88
N THR A 273 -56.49 1.77 5.22
CA THR A 273 -55.23 1.02 5.28
C THR A 273 -54.47 1.16 3.95
N TYR A 274 -53.20 1.56 4.01
CA TYR A 274 -52.30 1.52 2.87
C TYR A 274 -51.35 0.32 2.97
N ASN A 275 -50.95 -0.22 1.82
CA ASN A 275 -50.04 -1.36 1.70
C ASN A 275 -48.74 -0.90 1.04
N PHE A 276 -47.60 -1.16 1.68
CA PHE A 276 -46.27 -0.83 1.19
C PHE A 276 -45.46 -2.09 0.89
N ASP A 277 -44.54 -1.95 -0.05
CA ASP A 277 -43.65 -2.99 -0.58
C ASP A 277 -42.31 -2.34 -1.04
N ASP A 278 -41.21 -3.10 -1.11
CA ASP A 278 -39.85 -2.70 -1.53
C ASP A 278 -39.42 -1.26 -1.19
N PHE A 279 -39.10 -0.98 0.08
CA PHE A 279 -38.45 0.28 0.47
C PHE A 279 -36.94 0.21 0.26
N SER A 280 -36.31 1.26 -0.29
CA SER A 280 -34.85 1.34 -0.39
C SER A 280 -34.28 2.75 -0.24
N ALA A 281 -33.03 2.83 0.19
CA ALA A 281 -32.23 4.05 0.27
C ALA A 281 -30.83 3.81 -0.31
N ILE A 282 -30.39 4.62 -1.28
CA ILE A 282 -29.09 4.49 -1.95
C ILE A 282 -28.39 5.84 -2.16
N SER A 283 -27.07 5.87 -2.06
CA SER A 283 -26.25 7.05 -2.40
C SER A 283 -25.92 7.07 -3.89
N ILE A 284 -26.18 8.19 -4.56
CA ILE A 284 -25.83 8.42 -5.97
C ILE A 284 -24.51 9.20 -6.02
N PHE A 285 -23.55 8.72 -6.81
CA PHE A 285 -22.29 9.43 -7.01
C PHE A 285 -22.47 10.68 -7.88
N VAL A 286 -21.93 11.82 -7.42
CA VAL A 286 -21.92 13.12 -8.11
C VAL A 286 -20.56 13.80 -7.90
N PRO A 287 -19.98 14.55 -8.85
CA PRO A 287 -18.77 15.36 -8.62
C PRO A 287 -19.03 16.69 -7.83
N ASN A 288 -18.06 17.22 -7.04
CA ASN A 288 -18.15 18.28 -5.98
C ASN A 288 -17.83 19.75 -6.43
N PRO A 289 -17.75 20.72 -5.49
CA PRO A 289 -17.02 22.03 -5.63
C PRO A 289 -15.71 22.18 -4.80
N PRO A 290 -14.89 23.28 -4.92
CA PRO A 290 -13.60 23.50 -4.25
C PRO A 290 -13.66 24.56 -3.16
N ASP A 291 -12.78 24.42 -2.18
CA ASP A 291 -12.57 25.41 -1.14
C ASP A 291 -11.06 25.55 -0.81
N PRO A 292 -10.65 26.65 -0.15
CA PRO A 292 -9.23 27.03 -0.01
C PRO A 292 -8.47 26.29 1.12
N PRO A 293 -7.12 26.25 1.09
CA PRO A 293 -6.33 25.21 1.77
C PRO A 293 -5.79 25.55 3.18
N ALA A 294 -5.55 24.51 3.99
CA ALA A 294 -4.91 24.55 5.32
C ALA A 294 -3.36 24.44 5.26
N PHE A 295 -2.64 24.92 6.28
CA PHE A 295 -1.16 25.04 6.32
C PHE A 295 -0.41 23.99 7.17
N CYS A 296 0.93 23.92 7.04
CA CYS A 296 1.80 22.84 7.54
C CYS A 296 2.71 23.23 8.73
N GLY A 297 2.11 23.46 9.90
CA GLY A 297 2.88 23.56 11.15
C GLY A 297 3.57 22.22 11.52
N PRO A 298 4.77 22.22 12.13
CA PRO A 298 5.46 23.38 12.68
C PRO A 298 6.53 24.02 11.78
N ILE A 299 6.58 23.64 10.49
CA ILE A 299 7.70 23.94 9.59
C ILE A 299 7.35 24.91 8.46
N SER A 300 6.07 25.23 8.24
CA SER A 300 5.66 26.15 7.19
C SER A 300 4.33 26.84 7.45
N THR A 301 4.19 28.06 6.93
CA THR A 301 2.91 28.78 6.82
C THR A 301 2.13 28.40 5.55
N LEU A 302 2.62 27.45 4.76
CA LEU A 302 2.05 26.96 3.50
C LEU A 302 1.43 25.56 3.68
N PRO A 303 0.50 25.12 2.81
CA PRO A 303 -0.06 23.75 2.83
C PRO A 303 0.97 22.63 2.80
N CYS A 304 0.66 21.50 3.46
CA CYS A 304 1.61 20.36 3.53
C CYS A 304 1.90 19.74 2.16
N ASP A 305 0.96 19.83 1.22
CA ASP A 305 1.18 19.35 -0.15
C ASP A 305 2.04 20.31 -0.98
N SER A 306 2.16 21.58 -0.57
CA SER A 306 2.96 22.57 -1.29
C SER A 306 4.40 22.69 -0.80
N ILE A 307 4.76 22.22 0.40
CA ILE A 307 6.14 22.35 0.91
C ILE A 307 7.19 21.49 0.19
N LYS A 308 6.74 20.52 -0.62
CA LYS A 308 7.58 19.60 -1.38
C LYS A 308 7.89 20.15 -2.77
N VAL A 309 9.13 19.93 -3.24
CA VAL A 309 9.58 20.30 -4.58
C VAL A 309 10.21 19.12 -5.32
N SER A 310 10.12 19.13 -6.66
CA SER A 310 10.83 18.21 -7.53
C SER A 310 12.28 18.66 -7.75
N LEU A 311 13.15 17.73 -8.13
CA LEU A 311 14.51 18.03 -8.58
C LEU A 311 14.57 18.04 -10.12
N PRO A 312 15.35 18.95 -10.75
CA PRO A 312 16.11 20.04 -10.13
C PRO A 312 15.21 21.17 -9.62
N PHE A 313 15.68 21.86 -8.59
CA PHE A 313 15.04 23.03 -7.98
C PHE A 313 16.07 24.14 -7.83
N THR A 314 15.76 25.36 -8.25
CA THR A 314 16.70 26.49 -8.28
C THR A 314 16.04 27.77 -7.84
N LEU A 315 16.75 28.57 -7.04
CA LEU A 315 16.37 29.91 -6.59
C LEU A 315 17.50 30.89 -6.94
N ASP A 316 17.20 31.85 -7.81
CA ASP A 316 18.12 32.91 -8.24
C ASP A 316 17.91 34.24 -7.49
N PHE A 317 16.86 34.31 -6.67
CA PHE A 317 16.45 35.48 -5.86
C PHE A 317 16.25 36.79 -6.65
N ASN A 318 16.16 36.72 -7.99
CA ASN A 318 15.92 37.88 -8.86
C ASN A 318 14.48 38.38 -8.80
N SER A 319 13.53 37.52 -8.40
CA SER A 319 12.12 37.86 -8.28
C SER A 319 11.45 37.08 -7.15
N ALA A 320 10.35 37.62 -6.62
CA ALA A 320 9.54 36.97 -5.60
C ALA A 320 8.75 35.79 -6.18
N ILE A 321 8.78 34.64 -5.49
CA ILE A 321 8.09 33.42 -5.93
C ILE A 321 6.81 33.23 -5.12
N ALA A 322 5.65 33.34 -5.75
CA ALA A 322 4.36 33.14 -5.10
C ALA A 322 4.22 31.75 -4.44
N ASN A 323 3.39 31.66 -3.40
CA ASN A 323 3.15 30.42 -2.62
C ASN A 323 4.42 29.83 -1.98
N THR A 324 5.32 30.69 -1.50
CA THR A 324 6.53 30.34 -0.74
C THR A 324 6.62 31.18 0.55
N LEU A 325 7.51 30.85 1.48
CA LEU A 325 7.70 31.62 2.71
C LEU A 325 8.16 33.04 2.38
N ALA A 326 7.56 34.03 3.02
CA ALA A 326 7.79 35.44 2.73
C ALA A 326 9.03 36.03 3.42
N ASP A 327 9.53 37.14 2.87
CA ASP A 327 10.45 38.03 3.56
C ASP A 327 9.69 39.06 4.43
N LYS A 328 10.41 39.99 5.07
CA LYS A 328 9.81 41.09 5.87
C LYS A 328 8.84 41.99 5.10
N SER A 329 8.86 41.94 3.76
CA SER A 329 8.08 42.76 2.83
C SER A 329 6.87 42.01 2.28
N GLY A 330 6.66 40.75 2.69
CA GLY A 330 5.63 39.87 2.13
C GLY A 330 6.02 39.17 0.82
N GLN A 331 7.27 39.33 0.35
CA GLN A 331 7.74 38.75 -0.90
C GLN A 331 8.18 37.30 -0.71
N GLY A 332 7.62 36.36 -1.47
CA GLY A 332 7.98 34.95 -1.40
C GLY A 332 9.44 34.69 -1.77
N THR A 333 10.19 34.08 -0.85
CA THR A 333 11.64 33.83 -0.92
C THR A 333 12.04 32.66 -1.82
N GLY A 334 11.07 31.87 -2.29
CA GLY A 334 11.30 30.60 -2.98
C GLY A 334 11.37 29.39 -2.05
N PHE A 335 11.88 29.56 -0.82
CA PHE A 335 11.89 28.50 0.19
C PHE A 335 10.49 28.25 0.76
N ARG A 336 10.19 26.99 1.10
CA ARG A 336 8.85 26.57 1.50
C ARG A 336 8.76 26.06 2.95
N THR A 337 9.89 25.83 3.60
CA THR A 337 9.96 25.42 5.00
C THR A 337 11.01 26.21 5.77
N VAL A 338 10.88 26.25 7.09
CA VAL A 338 12.02 26.33 8.01
C VAL A 338 12.31 24.94 8.57
N ASN A 339 13.52 24.74 9.10
CA ASN A 339 13.81 23.55 9.91
C ASN A 339 12.90 23.50 11.15
N THR A 340 12.74 22.31 11.73
CA THR A 340 12.08 22.19 13.03
C THR A 340 12.85 22.96 14.09
N TYR A 341 12.14 23.55 15.06
CA TYR A 341 12.72 24.34 16.13
C TYR A 341 12.44 23.64 17.46
N SER A 342 13.36 22.78 17.93
CA SER A 342 13.18 22.01 19.17
C SER A 342 13.80 22.66 20.41
N GLY A 343 14.64 23.69 20.24
CA GLY A 343 15.20 24.46 21.34
C GLY A 343 14.28 25.54 21.93
N THR A 344 14.75 26.22 22.96
CA THR A 344 14.07 27.36 23.57
C THR A 344 14.48 28.67 22.89
N ARG A 345 13.51 29.50 22.49
CA ARG A 345 13.77 30.82 21.91
C ARG A 345 14.41 31.74 22.94
N LEU A 346 15.53 32.37 22.60
CA LEU A 346 16.22 33.30 23.50
C LEU A 346 15.41 34.57 23.70
N SER A 347 15.50 35.21 24.86
CA SER A 347 14.79 36.46 25.15
C SER A 347 15.11 37.58 24.13
N ALA A 348 16.32 37.57 23.57
CA ALA A 348 16.76 38.51 22.53
C ALA A 348 16.13 38.28 21.14
N ASP A 349 15.46 37.14 20.93
CA ASP A 349 14.78 36.82 19.67
C ASP A 349 13.30 37.23 19.66
N GLY A 350 12.71 37.56 20.83
CA GLY A 350 11.31 38.00 20.97
C GLY A 350 10.28 36.88 20.87
N THR A 351 9.01 37.23 20.63
CA THR A 351 7.89 36.30 20.38
C THR A 351 7.83 35.85 18.91
N PRO A 352 7.57 34.57 18.57
CA PRO A 352 7.55 34.12 17.17
C PRO A 352 6.48 34.84 16.32
N SER A 353 6.81 35.14 15.06
CA SER A 353 5.87 35.77 14.12
C SER A 353 4.65 34.91 13.82
N ASN A 354 4.80 33.58 13.87
CA ASN A 354 3.70 32.62 13.88
C ASN A 354 3.98 31.58 14.99
N PRO A 355 3.14 31.47 16.03
CA PRO A 355 3.32 30.48 17.10
C PRO A 355 3.30 29.03 16.59
N GLN A 356 2.63 28.76 15.46
CA GLN A 356 2.63 27.44 14.82
C GLN A 356 3.91 27.18 14.02
N VAL A 357 4.76 28.17 13.74
CA VAL A 357 6.01 27.99 12.98
C VAL A 357 7.14 28.74 13.72
N PRO A 358 7.53 28.29 14.93
CA PRO A 358 8.36 29.09 15.84
C PRO A 358 9.79 29.38 15.34
N GLY A 359 10.30 28.58 14.41
CA GLY A 359 11.60 28.79 13.75
C GLY A 359 11.60 29.87 12.66
N TYR A 360 10.43 30.40 12.27
CA TYR A 360 10.27 31.37 11.19
C TYR A 360 10.08 32.78 11.73
N GLU A 361 10.87 33.72 11.20
CA GLU A 361 10.91 35.12 11.61
C GLU A 361 11.17 36.02 10.37
N PRO A 362 10.12 36.39 9.60
CA PRO A 362 10.26 37.08 8.33
C PRO A 362 10.95 38.45 8.49
N SER A 363 10.87 39.09 9.66
CA SER A 363 11.55 40.36 9.95
C SER A 363 13.09 40.29 9.79
N LYS A 364 13.68 39.09 9.90
CA LYS A 364 15.11 38.81 9.72
C LYS A 364 15.47 38.32 8.30
N ILE A 365 14.51 38.28 7.38
CA ILE A 365 14.67 37.88 5.98
C ILE A 365 14.43 39.11 5.08
N THR A 366 15.24 39.30 4.06
CA THR A 366 15.00 40.35 3.04
C THR A 366 15.34 39.83 1.65
N LEU A 367 14.38 39.92 0.72
CA LEU A 367 14.62 39.67 -0.70
C LEU A 367 14.83 41.01 -1.39
N THR A 368 16.07 41.32 -1.80
CA THR A 368 16.40 42.62 -2.41
C THR A 368 17.64 42.55 -3.30
N GLY A 369 17.65 43.30 -4.40
CA GLY A 369 18.82 43.44 -5.29
C GLY A 369 19.31 42.11 -5.89
N GLY A 370 18.40 41.20 -6.20
CA GLY A 370 18.73 39.86 -6.72
C GLY A 370 19.28 38.88 -5.68
N ARG A 371 19.10 39.17 -4.38
CA ARG A 371 19.71 38.38 -3.29
C ARG A 371 18.76 38.14 -2.15
N LEU A 372 18.96 37.01 -1.48
CA LEU A 372 18.31 36.71 -0.21
C LEU A 372 19.26 37.05 0.94
N GLN A 373 18.83 37.91 1.85
CA GLN A 373 19.59 38.33 3.03
C GLN A 373 19.00 37.70 4.29
N LEU A 374 19.85 37.07 5.11
CA LEU A 374 19.48 36.59 6.44
C LEU A 374 20.26 37.34 7.53
N VAL A 375 19.52 37.97 8.44
CA VAL A 375 20.06 38.55 9.68
C VAL A 375 20.16 37.44 10.72
N THR A 376 21.37 37.11 11.13
CA THR A 376 21.65 36.01 12.07
C THR A 376 21.03 36.23 13.45
N ASN A 377 20.54 35.16 14.06
CA ASN A 377 20.19 35.14 15.48
C ASN A 377 21.28 34.47 16.33
N LYS A 378 21.19 34.64 17.66
CA LYS A 378 22.18 34.07 18.58
C LYS A 378 21.92 32.58 18.80
N GLY A 379 22.75 31.73 18.23
CA GLY A 379 22.60 30.28 18.29
C GLY A 379 23.70 29.52 17.56
N ILE A 380 23.56 28.20 17.52
CA ILE A 380 24.23 27.30 16.57
C ILE A 380 23.68 25.90 16.78
N ASP A 381 23.18 25.25 15.74
CA ASP A 381 22.78 23.83 15.77
C ASP A 381 24.06 22.99 15.91
N TYR A 382 24.34 22.54 17.14
CA TYR A 382 25.47 21.68 17.51
C TYR A 382 25.26 21.07 18.89
N LEU A 383 25.22 19.73 18.93
CA LEU A 383 24.90 18.90 20.08
C LEU A 383 23.50 19.26 20.63
N THR A 384 23.39 19.64 21.90
CA THR A 384 22.09 19.92 22.54
C THR A 384 21.58 21.35 22.35
N ASN A 385 22.24 22.17 21.53
CA ASN A 385 21.85 23.56 21.29
C ASN A 385 21.20 23.69 19.91
N ASN A 386 19.87 23.69 19.83
CA ASN A 386 19.12 23.71 18.55
C ASN A 386 18.19 24.91 18.49
N ASN A 387 18.79 26.11 18.41
CA ASN A 387 18.09 27.39 18.63
C ASN A 387 18.22 28.38 17.47
N MET A 388 18.56 27.90 16.27
CA MET A 388 18.68 28.74 15.06
C MET A 388 17.31 29.12 14.46
N LEU A 389 17.16 30.38 14.04
CA LEU A 389 15.98 30.87 13.33
C LEU A 389 16.25 31.01 11.83
N ASN A 390 15.20 30.92 11.02
CA ASN A 390 15.26 31.03 9.56
C ASN A 390 16.27 30.09 8.90
N VAL A 391 16.33 28.85 9.40
CA VAL A 391 16.98 27.73 8.70
C VAL A 391 16.07 27.32 7.55
N LEU A 392 16.05 28.14 6.50
CA LEU A 392 15.13 28.03 5.36
C LEU A 392 15.43 26.79 4.53
N GLY A 393 14.40 26.20 3.91
CA GLY A 393 14.55 25.03 3.06
C GLY A 393 13.31 24.66 2.25
N VAL A 394 13.39 23.50 1.62
CA VAL A 394 12.32 22.82 0.90
C VAL A 394 12.36 21.33 1.21
N LYS A 395 11.21 20.66 1.16
CA LYS A 395 11.15 19.20 1.29
C LYS A 395 11.40 18.55 -0.08
N ILE A 396 12.26 17.54 -0.14
CA ILE A 396 12.58 16.81 -1.37
C ILE A 396 12.51 15.30 -1.14
N ASN A 397 12.32 14.53 -2.23
CA ASN A 397 12.69 13.12 -2.22
C ASN A 397 14.21 12.98 -2.12
N THR A 398 14.70 11.95 -1.43
CA THR A 398 16.14 11.63 -1.43
C THR A 398 16.59 11.17 -2.82
N ALA A 399 17.87 11.41 -3.15
CA ALA A 399 18.45 11.07 -4.45
C ALA A 399 19.70 10.19 -4.30
N ARG A 400 20.06 9.42 -5.34
CA ARG A 400 21.23 8.52 -5.34
C ARG A 400 22.56 9.28 -5.19
N LYS A 401 22.69 10.41 -5.91
CA LYS A 401 23.52 11.55 -5.49
C LYS A 401 22.65 12.80 -5.54
N LEU A 402 22.60 13.55 -4.45
CA LEU A 402 22.16 14.94 -4.45
C LEU A 402 23.38 15.84 -4.55
N GLN A 403 23.31 16.89 -5.35
CA GLN A 403 24.19 18.05 -5.25
C GLN A 403 23.36 19.28 -4.88
N MET A 404 23.89 20.03 -3.92
CA MET A 404 23.38 21.32 -3.47
C MET A 404 24.46 22.36 -3.75
N ASP A 405 24.16 23.38 -4.55
CA ASP A 405 25.04 24.52 -4.82
C ASP A 405 24.45 25.78 -4.15
N LEU A 406 25.30 26.70 -3.70
CA LEU A 406 24.93 27.99 -3.11
C LEU A 406 26.03 29.03 -3.31
N GLU A 407 25.68 30.27 -3.62
CA GLU A 407 26.60 31.40 -3.58
C GLU A 407 26.42 32.23 -2.29
N VAL A 408 27.53 32.55 -1.63
CA VAL A 408 27.58 33.43 -0.46
C VAL A 408 28.44 34.64 -0.80
N ILE A 409 27.84 35.83 -0.81
CA ILE A 409 28.48 37.06 -1.29
C ILE A 409 29.10 37.82 -0.12
N ASN A 410 30.42 38.08 -0.18
CA ASN A 410 31.20 38.79 0.84
C ASN A 410 30.94 38.24 2.26
N PRO A 411 31.19 36.94 2.51
CA PRO A 411 30.86 36.29 3.78
C PRO A 411 31.59 36.95 4.96
N TYR A 412 30.89 37.13 6.08
CA TYR A 412 31.45 37.76 7.27
C TYR A 412 32.63 36.97 7.86
N ASN A 413 33.80 37.61 8.01
CA ASN A 413 35.00 37.03 8.62
C ASN A 413 34.89 36.99 10.17
N GLY A 414 33.92 36.23 10.68
CA GLY A 414 33.67 36.10 12.11
C GLY A 414 34.43 34.95 12.75
N THR A 415 35.23 35.25 13.77
CA THR A 415 35.96 34.25 14.58
C THR A 415 35.16 33.73 15.77
N GLN A 416 33.97 34.26 16.03
CA GLN A 416 33.13 33.99 17.21
C GLN A 416 31.94 33.08 16.86
N SER A 417 32.19 32.08 16.00
CA SER A 417 31.19 31.14 15.47
C SER A 417 30.03 31.83 14.74
N GLN A 418 30.31 32.91 14.01
CA GLN A 418 29.43 33.37 12.93
C GLN A 418 29.58 32.40 11.75
N GLN A 419 28.46 31.80 11.31
CA GLN A 419 28.46 30.82 10.22
C GLN A 419 27.29 31.04 9.26
N ALA A 420 27.48 30.69 7.99
CA ALA A 420 26.41 30.61 7.00
C ALA A 420 26.72 29.59 5.91
N GLY A 421 25.68 28.96 5.35
CA GLY A 421 25.84 28.01 4.24
C GLY A 421 24.64 27.12 3.98
N LEU A 422 24.91 25.92 3.49
CA LEU A 422 23.96 24.87 3.13
C LEU A 422 23.64 23.95 4.31
N TRP A 423 22.39 23.48 4.43
CA TRP A 423 22.01 22.39 5.34
C TRP A 423 21.17 21.33 4.62
N TYR A 424 21.29 20.07 5.06
CA TYR A 424 20.54 18.92 4.58
C TYR A 424 20.24 17.97 5.75
N GLY A 425 18.98 17.62 6.00
CA GLY A 425 18.64 16.80 7.17
C GLY A 425 17.17 16.38 7.27
N LEU A 426 16.84 15.65 8.33
CA LEU A 426 15.44 15.31 8.68
C LEU A 426 14.80 16.38 9.59
N ASN A 427 15.63 17.02 10.42
CA ASN A 427 15.26 17.96 11.47
C ASN A 427 16.53 18.64 12.02
N ASP A 428 16.38 19.48 13.04
CA ASP A 428 17.43 20.15 13.80
C ASP A 428 18.32 19.24 14.67
N LYS A 429 18.08 17.93 14.69
CA LYS A 429 18.88 16.94 15.45
C LYS A 429 19.71 16.02 14.56
N THR A 430 19.26 15.80 13.33
CA THR A 430 19.86 14.86 12.37
C THR A 430 20.04 15.53 11.02
N PHE A 431 21.22 16.11 10.82
CA PHE A 431 21.54 16.96 9.67
C PHE A 431 23.03 16.94 9.31
N ILE A 432 23.32 17.55 8.16
CA ILE A 432 24.64 17.85 7.64
C ILE A 432 24.64 19.33 7.24
N LYS A 433 25.70 20.05 7.60
CA LYS A 433 25.89 21.45 7.21
C LYS A 433 27.23 21.65 6.52
N LEU A 434 27.25 22.52 5.51
CA LEU A 434 28.44 23.00 4.83
C LEU A 434 28.40 24.53 4.85
N GLY A 435 29.32 25.17 5.57
CA GLY A 435 29.27 26.62 5.77
C GLY A 435 30.62 27.31 5.95
N ILE A 436 30.60 28.63 5.86
CA ILE A 436 31.76 29.51 5.97
C ILE A 436 31.85 30.06 7.38
N THR A 437 33.04 29.99 8.01
CA THR A 437 33.28 30.40 9.38
C THR A 437 34.73 30.90 9.53
N GLY A 438 34.95 32.15 9.95
CA GLY A 438 36.30 32.73 10.18
C GLY A 438 37.28 32.54 9.02
N ASN A 439 36.86 32.87 7.80
CA ASN A 439 37.58 32.62 6.54
C ASN A 439 37.96 31.14 6.26
N LYS A 440 37.26 30.18 6.86
CA LYS A 440 37.37 28.74 6.56
C LYS A 440 36.05 28.22 6.01
N VAL A 441 36.09 27.06 5.37
CA VAL A 441 34.88 26.29 5.01
C VAL A 441 34.85 25.00 5.84
N GLU A 442 33.70 24.71 6.46
CA GLU A 442 33.45 23.57 7.34
C GLU A 442 32.29 22.73 6.82
N LEU A 443 32.54 21.45 6.56
CA LEU A 443 31.53 20.39 6.50
C LEU A 443 31.42 19.73 7.88
N ARG A 444 30.20 19.53 8.38
CA ARG A 444 29.94 18.81 9.64
C ARG A 444 28.64 18.01 9.57
N LYS A 445 28.62 16.80 10.14
CA LYS A 445 27.37 16.06 10.42
C LYS A 445 27.01 16.05 11.90
N GLU A 446 25.74 15.80 12.17
CA GLU A 446 25.20 15.50 13.50
C GLU A 446 24.07 14.47 13.38
N GLU A 447 24.03 13.50 14.28
CA GLU A 447 23.06 12.40 14.27
C GLU A 447 22.39 12.29 15.65
N ASN A 448 21.14 12.76 15.74
CA ASN A 448 20.35 12.84 16.96
C ASN A 448 21.08 13.55 18.12
N ASP A 449 21.47 14.81 17.89
CA ASP A 449 22.22 15.67 18.84
C ASP A 449 23.64 15.14 19.18
N VAL A 450 24.20 14.19 18.39
CA VAL A 450 25.55 13.61 18.59
C VAL A 450 26.48 13.93 17.43
N ALA A 451 27.64 14.51 17.76
CA ALA A 451 28.77 14.74 16.85
C ALA A 451 30.11 14.62 17.58
N SER A 452 31.15 14.13 16.89
CA SER A 452 32.50 13.97 17.44
C SER A 452 33.18 15.30 17.80
N THR A 453 33.75 15.31 19.01
CA THR A 453 34.53 16.43 19.58
C THR A 453 36.02 16.34 19.32
N ALA A 454 36.49 15.33 18.58
CA ALA A 454 37.91 15.16 18.24
C ALA A 454 38.48 16.36 17.47
N SER A 455 39.76 16.68 17.67
CA SER A 455 40.42 17.82 17.04
C SER A 455 41.29 17.42 15.84
N GLY A 456 41.39 18.32 14.86
CA GLY A 456 42.23 18.12 13.68
C GLY A 456 41.72 17.07 12.71
N THR A 457 42.64 16.46 11.95
CA THR A 457 42.32 15.59 10.81
C THR A 457 41.82 14.19 11.18
N SER A 458 41.77 13.85 12.47
CA SER A 458 41.23 12.60 12.99
C SER A 458 39.72 12.65 13.27
N ASN A 459 39.06 13.81 13.20
CA ASN A 459 37.63 13.90 13.48
C ASN A 459 36.80 13.20 12.37
N PRO A 460 36.00 12.16 12.68
CA PRO A 460 35.20 11.46 11.68
C PRO A 460 34.06 12.31 11.08
N ASP A 461 33.55 13.30 11.83
CA ASP A 461 32.30 14.00 11.56
C ASP A 461 32.50 15.44 11.04
N GLN A 462 33.75 15.91 10.98
CA GLN A 462 34.13 17.26 10.54
C GLN A 462 35.18 17.24 9.43
N ARG A 463 35.01 18.09 8.40
CA ARG A 463 36.08 18.47 7.45
C ARG A 463 36.15 20.00 7.40
N ILE A 464 37.24 20.58 7.89
CA ILE A 464 37.45 22.03 7.91
C ILE A 464 38.77 22.42 7.26
N THR A 465 38.75 23.49 6.46
CA THR A 465 39.92 24.02 5.75
C THR A 465 40.85 24.82 6.67
N ALA A 466 42.08 25.08 6.19
CA ALA A 466 42.87 26.22 6.65
C ALA A 466 42.14 27.55 6.34
N ALA A 467 42.60 28.67 6.93
CA ALA A 467 42.06 29.99 6.61
C ALA A 467 42.43 30.38 5.17
N ILE A 468 41.43 30.78 4.38
CA ILE A 468 41.54 31.14 2.98
C ILE A 468 41.66 32.67 2.89
N SER A 469 42.74 33.14 2.25
CA SER A 469 42.97 34.58 2.08
C SER A 469 41.87 35.22 1.23
N GLY A 470 41.42 36.42 1.61
CA GLY A 470 40.43 37.20 0.85
C GLY A 470 39.00 36.65 0.85
N LEU A 471 38.69 35.53 1.53
CA LEU A 471 37.40 34.83 1.43
C LEU A 471 36.18 35.74 1.70
N ASN A 472 36.33 36.73 2.57
CA ASN A 472 35.29 37.70 2.94
C ASN A 472 35.06 38.85 1.94
N ASN A 473 35.87 38.99 0.90
CA ASN A 473 35.81 40.09 -0.09
C ASN A 473 35.38 39.61 -1.48
N GLN A 474 34.79 38.42 -1.58
CA GLN A 474 34.46 37.76 -2.84
C GLN A 474 33.18 36.91 -2.75
N THR A 475 32.69 36.46 -3.90
CA THR A 475 31.63 35.44 -3.98
C THR A 475 32.23 34.05 -3.73
N VAL A 476 31.70 33.34 -2.74
CA VAL A 476 32.12 31.97 -2.41
C VAL A 476 31.01 31.01 -2.80
N ARG A 477 31.32 30.05 -3.67
CA ARG A 477 30.42 28.98 -4.05
C ARG A 477 30.63 27.79 -3.14
N LEU A 478 29.59 27.36 -2.44
CA LEU A 478 29.55 26.14 -1.66
C LEU A 478 28.87 25.04 -2.47
N ARG A 479 29.38 23.81 -2.34
CA ARG A 479 28.78 22.61 -2.94
C ARG A 479 28.78 21.46 -1.96
N LEU A 480 27.60 21.01 -1.57
CA LEU A 480 27.41 19.81 -0.77
C LEU A 480 26.95 18.66 -1.67
N VAL A 481 27.64 17.53 -1.61
CA VAL A 481 27.27 16.30 -2.34
C VAL A 481 26.92 15.22 -1.34
N ILE A 482 25.69 14.72 -1.41
CA ILE A 482 25.21 13.58 -0.62
C ILE A 482 25.18 12.37 -1.55
N ASP A 483 25.97 11.33 -1.28
CA ASP A 483 25.97 10.07 -2.01
C ASP A 483 25.35 8.96 -1.15
N SER A 484 24.07 8.69 -1.38
CA SER A 484 23.31 7.68 -0.64
C SER A 484 23.66 6.25 -1.06
N VAL A 485 24.37 6.05 -2.18
CA VAL A 485 24.82 4.73 -2.63
C VAL A 485 26.14 4.35 -1.95
N ALA A 486 27.06 5.31 -1.82
CA ALA A 486 28.33 5.14 -1.13
C ALA A 486 28.23 5.36 0.39
N GLY A 487 27.12 5.92 0.89
CA GLY A 487 26.92 6.20 2.31
C GLY A 487 27.79 7.34 2.83
N ILE A 488 28.14 8.31 1.97
CA ILE A 488 29.03 9.44 2.30
C ILE A 488 28.44 10.80 1.92
N ALA A 489 28.88 11.85 2.62
CA ALA A 489 28.71 13.24 2.21
C ALA A 489 30.07 13.93 2.06
N GLU A 490 30.20 14.80 1.06
CA GLU A 490 31.41 15.58 0.80
C GLU A 490 31.08 17.04 0.50
N GLY A 491 31.90 17.94 1.03
CA GLY A 491 31.77 19.39 0.90
C GLY A 491 32.89 19.95 0.02
N PHE A 492 32.53 20.94 -0.80
CA PHE A 492 33.46 21.62 -1.70
C PHE A 492 33.21 23.13 -1.66
N TYR A 493 34.24 23.91 -1.99
CA TYR A 493 34.14 25.35 -2.17
C TYR A 493 34.88 25.83 -3.42
N SER A 494 34.43 26.94 -4.00
CA SER A 494 35.11 27.63 -5.10
C SER A 494 35.07 29.14 -4.91
N THR A 495 36.18 29.81 -5.25
CA THR A 495 36.35 31.26 -5.14
C THR A 495 36.48 31.95 -6.50
N ASP A 496 36.75 31.17 -7.56
CA ASP A 496 36.84 31.62 -8.95
C ASP A 496 35.59 31.24 -9.79
N GLY A 497 34.74 30.35 -9.27
CA GLY A 497 33.57 29.82 -9.97
C GLY A 497 33.82 28.59 -10.85
N VAL A 498 35.08 28.18 -11.01
CA VAL A 498 35.49 27.10 -11.91
C VAL A 498 36.07 25.94 -11.12
N ASN A 499 37.01 26.20 -10.22
CA ASN A 499 37.74 25.18 -9.48
C ASN A 499 37.08 24.96 -8.11
N TYR A 500 36.54 23.76 -7.90
CA TYR A 500 35.96 23.34 -6.62
C TYR A 500 36.97 22.50 -5.83
N VAL A 501 37.35 22.98 -4.65
CA VAL A 501 38.29 22.34 -3.72
C VAL A 501 37.49 21.60 -2.64
N SER A 502 37.79 20.32 -2.40
CA SER A 502 37.16 19.54 -1.32
C SER A 502 37.60 20.06 0.05
N THR A 503 36.66 20.24 0.97
CA THR A 503 36.94 20.58 2.38
C THR A 503 37.68 19.47 3.11
N GLY A 504 37.64 18.24 2.57
CA GLY A 504 38.35 17.08 3.10
C GLY A 504 39.76 16.87 2.55
N ASN A 505 40.30 17.81 1.76
CA ASN A 505 41.70 17.75 1.36
C ASN A 505 42.62 17.79 2.60
N GLY A 506 43.57 16.84 2.69
CA GLY A 506 44.43 16.65 3.87
C GLY A 506 43.85 15.77 4.99
N TYR A 507 42.65 15.19 4.83
CA TYR A 507 42.07 14.21 5.75
C TYR A 507 42.24 12.77 5.20
N PRO A 508 42.22 11.72 6.05
CA PRO A 508 42.31 10.32 5.60
C PRO A 508 41.17 9.87 4.67
N SER A 509 40.01 10.53 4.75
CA SER A 509 38.86 10.38 3.85
C SER A 509 38.30 11.76 3.56
N SER A 510 38.08 12.11 2.29
CA SER A 510 37.57 13.43 1.94
C SER A 510 36.10 13.63 2.37
N GLY A 511 35.28 12.58 2.25
CA GLY A 511 33.91 12.54 2.76
C GLY A 511 33.79 12.08 4.22
N ILE A 512 32.60 12.35 4.80
CA ILE A 512 32.13 11.87 6.11
C ILE A 512 31.08 10.76 5.92
N ASN A 513 31.02 9.78 6.83
CA ASN A 513 30.07 8.67 6.75
C ASN A 513 28.68 9.06 7.26
N ILE A 514 27.66 8.81 6.45
CA ILE A 514 26.24 9.17 6.70
C ILE A 514 25.31 7.95 6.79
N THR A 515 25.88 6.74 6.80
CA THR A 515 25.16 5.48 6.98
C THR A 515 24.52 5.45 8.37
N GLY A 516 23.23 5.09 8.45
CA GLY A 516 22.46 5.04 9.71
C GLY A 516 21.56 6.26 9.93
N MET A 517 21.98 7.45 9.49
CA MET A 517 21.33 8.74 9.76
C MET A 517 19.89 8.91 9.23
N GLY A 518 19.33 7.96 8.47
CA GLY A 518 17.97 8.02 7.90
C GLY A 518 17.76 9.04 6.76
N ILE A 519 18.63 10.05 6.62
CA ILE A 519 18.62 11.12 5.59
C ILE A 519 18.74 10.63 4.13
N VAL A 520 18.80 9.32 3.91
CA VAL A 520 18.94 8.67 2.59
C VAL A 520 17.68 7.89 2.18
N ASN A 521 16.71 7.70 3.08
CA ASN A 521 15.63 6.71 2.93
C ASN A 521 14.58 7.09 1.87
N THR A 522 13.86 8.19 2.06
CA THR A 522 12.70 8.55 1.21
C THR A 522 12.57 10.06 0.99
N GLU A 523 12.55 10.85 2.07
CA GLU A 523 12.42 12.31 2.02
C GLU A 523 13.39 12.99 3.00
N ALA A 524 13.83 14.19 2.66
CA ALA A 524 14.66 15.05 3.51
C ALA A 524 14.38 16.53 3.23
N PHE A 525 14.86 17.40 4.10
CA PHE A 525 14.85 18.85 3.92
C PHE A 525 16.22 19.33 3.46
N ALA A 526 16.23 20.35 2.60
CA ALA A 526 17.44 20.90 1.99
C ALA A 526 17.30 22.43 1.87
N GLY A 527 18.34 23.19 2.22
CA GLY A 527 18.26 24.64 2.22
C GLY A 527 19.49 25.39 2.71
N ILE A 528 19.26 26.57 3.30
CA ILE A 528 20.30 27.50 3.75
C ILE A 528 20.14 27.90 5.22
N TYR A 529 21.22 28.38 5.84
CA TYR A 529 21.21 28.90 7.20
C TYR A 529 22.21 30.04 7.40
N GLY A 530 21.98 30.86 8.43
CA GLY A 530 22.93 31.84 8.95
C GLY A 530 22.78 31.99 10.47
N THR A 531 23.89 32.00 11.21
CA THR A 531 23.87 31.98 12.68
C THR A 531 25.09 32.68 13.30
N HIS A 532 25.02 33.04 14.59
CA HIS A 532 26.17 33.43 15.40
C HIS A 532 26.07 32.91 16.84
N ARG A 533 27.08 32.22 17.38
CA ARG A 533 27.03 31.75 18.78
C ARG A 533 27.59 32.77 19.78
N ASN A 534 28.84 33.19 19.56
CA ASN A 534 29.61 33.96 20.54
C ASN A 534 29.72 35.45 20.17
N GLY A 535 29.18 35.84 19.03
CA GLY A 535 29.03 37.24 18.62
C GLY A 535 28.20 38.07 19.60
N THR A 536 28.57 39.33 19.77
CA THR A 536 27.82 40.34 20.54
C THR A 536 26.81 41.11 19.69
N SER A 537 26.92 41.04 18.36
CA SER A 537 26.05 41.73 17.40
C SER A 537 25.65 40.78 16.27
N ALA A 538 24.42 40.93 15.78
CA ALA A 538 23.94 40.21 14.61
C ALA A 538 24.70 40.66 13.34
N VAL A 539 25.01 39.70 12.49
CA VAL A 539 25.57 39.91 11.15
C VAL A 539 24.56 39.50 10.08
N THR A 540 24.66 40.11 8.90
CA THR A 540 23.82 39.79 7.73
C THR A 540 24.65 39.02 6.71
N TYR A 541 24.16 37.85 6.29
CA TYR A 541 24.72 37.11 5.16
C TYR A 541 23.88 37.34 3.90
N ASN A 542 24.56 37.43 2.75
CA ASN A 542 23.96 37.61 1.44
C ASN A 542 24.10 36.30 0.66
N PHE A 543 22.97 35.75 0.20
CA PHE A 543 22.90 34.52 -0.57
C PHE A 543 22.43 34.79 -2.00
N ASP A 544 22.96 34.01 -2.91
CA ASP A 544 22.64 34.01 -4.33
C ASP A 544 22.62 32.56 -4.85
N ASN A 545 21.98 32.30 -6.00
CA ASN A 545 22.05 31.04 -6.76
C ASN A 545 21.99 29.73 -5.93
N PHE A 546 20.93 29.50 -5.16
CA PHE A 546 20.69 28.22 -4.48
C PHE A 546 20.16 27.19 -5.49
N ALA A 547 20.79 26.03 -5.60
CA ALA A 547 20.36 24.96 -6.51
C ALA A 547 20.43 23.58 -5.86
N LEU A 548 19.34 22.82 -5.99
CA LEU A 548 19.28 21.39 -5.72
C LEU A 548 19.15 20.65 -7.03
N LYS A 549 20.02 19.66 -7.27
CA LYS A 549 19.86 18.73 -8.39
C LYS A 549 20.22 17.32 -7.95
N SER A 550 19.43 16.35 -8.39
CA SER A 550 19.99 15.00 -8.47
C SER A 550 21.15 15.11 -9.44
N LEU A 551 22.36 14.82 -8.98
CA LEU A 551 23.38 14.49 -9.96
C LEU A 551 22.91 13.23 -10.66
N LYS A 552 23.24 13.13 -11.94
CA LYS A 552 23.58 11.83 -12.47
C LYS A 552 24.81 11.38 -11.68
N VAL A 553 24.59 10.61 -10.59
CA VAL A 553 25.47 9.47 -10.40
C VAL A 553 25.53 8.81 -11.76
N THR A 554 26.69 8.34 -12.18
CA THR A 554 26.69 7.13 -13.00
C THR A 554 26.20 5.99 -12.10
N ILE A 555 24.88 5.98 -11.82
CA ILE A 555 24.12 4.76 -12.04
C ILE A 555 24.65 4.32 -13.40
N PRO A 556 25.23 3.11 -13.56
CA PRO A 556 25.30 2.57 -14.90
C PRO A 556 23.90 2.79 -15.45
N GLU A 557 23.81 3.54 -16.55
CA GLU A 557 22.54 3.82 -17.21
C GLU A 557 21.81 2.47 -17.20
N GLN A 558 20.57 2.39 -16.70
CA GLN A 558 19.70 1.29 -17.12
C GLN A 558 19.62 1.59 -18.61
N PRO A 559 20.40 0.91 -19.48
CA PRO A 559 20.96 1.63 -20.62
C PRO A 559 19.82 2.09 -21.50
N GLN A 560 20.11 2.98 -22.44
CA GLN A 560 19.53 2.73 -23.76
C GLN A 560 19.85 1.27 -24.08
N PRO A 561 18.90 0.32 -23.93
CA PRO A 561 19.21 -1.08 -23.64
C PRO A 561 20.15 -1.50 -24.74
N SER A 562 21.37 -1.89 -24.37
CA SER A 562 22.60 -1.71 -25.18
C SER A 562 22.68 -2.69 -26.36
N GLY A 563 21.52 -3.10 -26.84
CA GLY A 563 21.00 -4.44 -26.99
C GLY A 563 21.68 -5.58 -26.23
N ALA A 564 22.64 -5.38 -25.34
CA ALA A 564 23.29 -6.48 -24.65
C ALA A 564 22.44 -6.95 -23.46
N TYR A 565 22.19 -8.25 -23.36
CA TYR A 565 21.59 -8.86 -22.17
C TYR A 565 22.33 -10.16 -21.84
N MET A 566 23.04 -10.17 -20.72
CA MET A 566 23.91 -11.25 -20.29
C MET A 566 23.12 -12.30 -19.52
N VAL A 567 23.20 -13.56 -19.95
CA VAL A 567 22.67 -14.72 -19.23
C VAL A 567 23.81 -15.69 -18.96
N LEU A 568 23.94 -16.10 -17.70
CA LEU A 568 24.93 -17.07 -17.25
C LEU A 568 24.31 -18.47 -17.26
N ARG A 569 25.14 -19.49 -17.50
CA ARG A 569 24.78 -20.90 -17.32
C ARG A 569 25.99 -21.70 -16.86
N ASN A 570 25.81 -22.50 -15.82
CA ASN A 570 26.79 -23.50 -15.41
C ASN A 570 26.65 -24.70 -16.36
N MET A 571 27.73 -25.07 -17.05
CA MET A 571 27.71 -26.18 -18.01
C MET A 571 27.75 -27.57 -17.36
N ASP A 572 28.11 -27.66 -16.08
CA ASP A 572 27.96 -28.89 -15.28
C ASP A 572 26.48 -29.09 -14.87
N GLY A 573 25.69 -28.01 -14.84
CA GLY A 573 24.23 -28.03 -14.63
C GLY A 573 23.77 -28.24 -13.18
N PHE A 574 24.70 -28.20 -12.21
CA PHE A 574 24.44 -28.27 -10.76
C PHE A 574 25.58 -27.57 -10.00
N PRO A 575 25.33 -26.87 -8.87
CA PRO A 575 24.04 -26.71 -8.17
C PRO A 575 23.15 -25.61 -8.76
N ALA A 576 23.73 -24.56 -9.36
CA ALA A 576 23.00 -23.45 -9.97
C ALA A 576 23.79 -22.84 -11.15
N ASP A 577 23.13 -22.00 -11.96
CA ASP A 577 23.73 -21.36 -13.14
C ASP A 577 24.83 -20.33 -12.83
N ASP A 578 24.86 -19.83 -11.59
CA ASP A 578 25.82 -18.86 -11.06
C ASP A 578 26.71 -19.45 -9.94
N GLN A 579 26.81 -20.78 -9.85
CA GLN A 579 27.66 -21.48 -8.89
C GLN A 579 28.45 -22.59 -9.59
N LEU A 580 29.77 -22.63 -9.39
CA LEU A 580 30.66 -23.66 -9.93
C LEU A 580 31.35 -24.40 -8.79
N VAL A 581 31.43 -25.73 -8.87
CA VAL A 581 32.04 -26.59 -7.85
C VAL A 581 33.13 -27.44 -8.50
N MET A 582 34.34 -27.44 -7.93
CA MET A 582 35.52 -28.13 -8.45
C MET A 582 36.26 -28.87 -7.33
N SER A 583 37.02 -29.91 -7.70
CA SER A 583 37.92 -30.63 -6.79
C SER A 583 39.30 -30.84 -7.41
N PHE A 584 40.35 -30.64 -6.61
CA PHE A 584 41.73 -30.82 -7.02
C PHE A 584 42.52 -31.60 -5.97
N ILE A 585 42.97 -32.79 -6.36
CA ILE A 585 43.95 -33.60 -5.62
C ILE A 585 45.35 -33.20 -6.10
N GLN A 586 46.19 -32.71 -5.18
CA GLN A 586 47.54 -32.25 -5.51
C GLN A 586 48.53 -33.39 -5.79
N THR A 587 48.39 -34.52 -5.08
CA THR A 587 49.21 -35.72 -5.28
C THR A 587 48.33 -36.80 -5.91
N PRO A 588 48.31 -36.97 -7.24
CA PRO A 588 47.41 -37.91 -7.92
C PRO A 588 47.63 -39.35 -7.46
N TRP A 589 46.54 -40.11 -7.44
CA TRP A 589 46.48 -41.44 -6.85
C TRP A 589 45.96 -42.50 -7.84
N ARG A 590 46.32 -43.77 -7.62
CA ARG A 590 45.82 -44.97 -8.34
C ARG A 590 45.98 -46.23 -7.48
N ARG A 591 45.17 -47.27 -7.73
CA ARG A 591 45.15 -48.52 -6.94
C ARG A 591 46.31 -49.49 -7.21
N THR A 592 46.89 -49.52 -8.42
CA THR A 592 47.93 -50.51 -8.79
C THR A 592 49.15 -49.87 -9.48
N SER A 593 50.13 -50.71 -9.88
CA SER A 593 51.38 -50.31 -10.56
C SER A 593 51.12 -49.37 -11.76
N PRO A 594 52.02 -48.41 -12.07
CA PRO A 594 51.89 -47.52 -13.24
C PRO A 594 51.57 -48.23 -14.55
N ASP A 595 52.02 -49.47 -14.70
CA ASP A 595 51.89 -50.28 -15.91
C ASP A 595 50.49 -50.90 -16.10
N THR A 596 49.57 -50.68 -15.14
CA THR A 596 48.26 -51.36 -15.09
C THR A 596 47.05 -50.44 -14.92
N THR A 597 47.17 -49.30 -14.22
CA THR A 597 46.07 -48.32 -14.09
C THR A 597 46.56 -46.88 -14.22
N PRO A 598 45.82 -46.01 -14.94
CA PRO A 598 46.07 -44.57 -14.95
C PRO A 598 45.79 -43.92 -13.59
N TYR A 599 46.30 -42.70 -13.41
CA TYR A 599 45.94 -41.84 -12.27
C TYR A 599 44.50 -41.32 -12.36
N ASN A 600 43.94 -40.93 -11.22
CA ASN A 600 42.64 -40.27 -11.14
C ASN A 600 42.61 -38.98 -11.97
N ALA A 601 41.44 -38.65 -12.49
CA ALA A 601 41.17 -37.32 -13.00
C ALA A 601 40.77 -36.37 -11.85
N ASN A 602 41.04 -35.08 -12.02
CA ASN A 602 40.51 -34.03 -11.17
C ASN A 602 39.40 -33.29 -11.93
N HIS A 603 38.25 -33.02 -11.29
CA HIS A 603 37.31 -31.98 -11.75
C HIS A 603 37.82 -30.58 -11.35
N ASP A 604 39.01 -30.21 -11.86
CA ASP A 604 39.67 -28.94 -11.54
C ASP A 604 39.21 -27.77 -12.43
N LYS A 605 38.31 -28.02 -13.39
CA LYS A 605 37.84 -27.04 -14.37
C LYS A 605 36.34 -27.13 -14.57
N ALA A 606 35.66 -25.99 -14.46
CA ALA A 606 34.25 -25.84 -14.81
C ALA A 606 34.07 -24.78 -15.91
N ARG A 607 33.03 -24.94 -16.75
CA ARG A 607 32.70 -24.00 -17.83
C ARG A 607 31.48 -23.16 -17.47
N LEU A 608 31.66 -21.86 -17.41
CA LEU A 608 30.60 -20.86 -17.33
C LEU A 608 30.26 -20.38 -18.73
N ARG A 609 29.07 -20.70 -19.23
CA ARG A 609 28.56 -20.14 -20.48
C ARG A 609 28.00 -18.75 -20.23
N ILE A 610 28.52 -17.76 -20.94
CA ILE A 610 28.05 -16.38 -20.94
C ILE A 610 27.37 -16.12 -22.29
N SER A 611 26.04 -16.08 -22.28
CA SER A 611 25.21 -15.88 -23.47
C SER A 611 24.75 -14.43 -23.58
N ASN A 612 24.70 -13.93 -24.81
CA ASN A 612 23.99 -12.70 -25.12
C ASN A 612 22.58 -13.02 -25.62
N LYS A 613 21.56 -12.67 -24.83
CA LYS A 613 20.14 -12.85 -25.12
C LYS A 613 19.43 -11.56 -25.52
N GLY A 614 20.16 -10.46 -25.68
CA GLY A 614 19.62 -9.19 -26.16
C GLY A 614 19.90 -8.95 -27.65
N THR A 615 19.37 -7.85 -28.18
CA THR A 615 19.36 -7.49 -29.60
C THR A 615 20.68 -6.93 -30.18
N ALA A 616 21.68 -6.59 -29.37
CA ALA A 616 22.95 -6.01 -29.81
C ALA A 616 24.14 -6.45 -28.93
N LYS A 617 25.34 -5.99 -29.26
CA LYS A 617 26.60 -6.68 -28.92
C LYS A 617 26.97 -6.56 -27.43
N LEU A 618 27.05 -7.71 -26.75
CA LEU A 618 27.52 -7.84 -25.38
C LEU A 618 29.05 -7.87 -25.37
N THR A 619 29.66 -6.97 -24.62
CA THR A 619 31.11 -6.86 -24.45
C THR A 619 31.44 -7.13 -22.99
N LEU A 620 32.25 -8.17 -22.74
CA LEU A 620 32.79 -8.50 -21.43
C LEU A 620 34.02 -7.64 -21.19
N ASN A 621 33.98 -6.83 -20.14
CA ASN A 621 35.01 -5.83 -19.83
C ASN A 621 36.03 -6.36 -18.81
N ALA A 622 35.60 -7.17 -17.85
CA ALA A 622 36.47 -7.77 -16.83
C ALA A 622 35.95 -9.14 -16.36
N LEU A 623 36.89 -10.03 -16.01
CA LEU A 623 36.65 -11.31 -15.34
C LEU A 623 37.52 -11.34 -14.06
N THR A 624 36.97 -10.84 -12.96
CA THR A 624 37.75 -10.57 -11.73
C THR A 624 37.51 -11.67 -10.70
N LEU A 625 38.57 -12.40 -10.34
CA LEU A 625 38.54 -13.44 -9.30
C LEU A 625 38.87 -12.82 -7.93
N SER A 626 38.15 -13.20 -6.86
CA SER A 626 38.46 -12.76 -5.48
C SER A 626 39.80 -13.29 -4.97
N ASN A 627 40.28 -14.41 -5.51
CA ASN A 627 41.46 -15.12 -5.03
C ASN A 627 42.25 -15.73 -6.19
N THR A 628 43.11 -14.92 -6.80
CA THR A 628 43.98 -15.34 -7.91
C THR A 628 45.08 -16.34 -7.52
N SER A 629 45.27 -16.62 -6.22
CA SER A 629 46.17 -17.68 -5.76
C SER A 629 45.56 -19.07 -6.02
N ALA A 630 44.29 -19.26 -5.66
CA ALA A 630 43.58 -20.53 -5.81
C ALA A 630 42.87 -20.71 -7.17
N TRP A 631 42.60 -19.63 -7.89
CA TRP A 631 41.79 -19.66 -9.12
C TRP A 631 42.49 -18.98 -10.30
N LYS A 632 42.19 -19.41 -11.53
CA LYS A 632 42.50 -18.65 -12.76
C LYS A 632 41.40 -18.85 -13.80
N ILE A 633 41.28 -17.89 -14.73
CA ILE A 633 40.63 -18.11 -16.01
C ILE A 633 41.62 -18.91 -16.88
N ALA A 634 41.22 -20.10 -17.33
CA ALA A 634 42.10 -21.00 -18.08
C ALA A 634 41.95 -20.85 -19.60
N ALA A 635 40.75 -20.53 -20.07
CA ALA A 635 40.46 -20.20 -21.47
C ALA A 635 39.14 -19.44 -21.61
N ILE A 636 39.01 -18.67 -22.70
CA ILE A 636 37.72 -18.20 -23.21
C ILE A 636 37.47 -18.95 -24.53
N ASN A 637 36.35 -19.68 -24.59
CA ASN A 637 36.13 -20.76 -25.55
C ASN A 637 37.28 -21.78 -25.49
N SER A 638 38.13 -21.83 -26.52
CA SER A 638 39.32 -22.68 -26.61
C SER A 638 40.63 -21.89 -26.57
N ASP A 639 40.58 -20.56 -26.43
CA ASP A 639 41.76 -19.70 -26.41
C ASP A 639 42.22 -19.41 -24.97
N SER A 640 43.40 -19.90 -24.63
CA SER A 640 44.06 -19.69 -23.33
C SER A 640 44.84 -18.37 -23.23
N THR A 641 44.94 -17.63 -24.32
CA THR A 641 45.64 -16.34 -24.44
C THR A 641 44.68 -15.14 -24.62
N ALA A 642 43.38 -15.41 -24.70
CA ALA A 642 42.32 -14.42 -24.92
C ALA A 642 42.40 -13.24 -23.93
N THR A 643 42.55 -12.03 -24.46
CA THR A 643 42.52 -10.78 -23.70
C THR A 643 41.11 -10.17 -23.69
N LEU A 644 40.79 -9.43 -22.63
CA LEU A 644 39.57 -8.64 -22.55
C LEU A 644 39.81 -7.23 -23.12
N PRO A 645 38.80 -6.60 -23.77
CA PRO A 645 37.40 -7.01 -23.80
C PRO A 645 37.05 -8.07 -24.86
N VAL A 646 36.22 -9.04 -24.49
CA VAL A 646 35.67 -10.06 -25.41
C VAL A 646 34.25 -9.68 -25.83
N SER A 647 33.93 -9.90 -27.10
CA SER A 647 32.73 -9.36 -27.75
C SER A 647 31.82 -10.49 -28.27
N ILE A 648 30.53 -10.44 -27.91
CA ILE A 648 29.54 -11.51 -28.09
C ILE A 648 28.32 -10.96 -28.84
N ASN A 649 28.10 -11.48 -30.05
CA ASN A 649 26.96 -11.06 -30.89
C ASN A 649 25.62 -11.51 -30.29
N SER A 650 24.53 -10.85 -30.70
CA SER A 650 23.16 -11.24 -30.34
C SER A 650 22.91 -12.73 -30.60
N GLY A 651 22.22 -13.41 -29.68
CA GLY A 651 21.95 -14.85 -29.71
C GLY A 651 23.15 -15.78 -29.50
N SER A 652 24.38 -15.25 -29.52
CA SER A 652 25.63 -16.01 -29.39
C SER A 652 26.07 -16.14 -27.92
N TYR A 653 27.12 -16.92 -27.67
CA TYR A 653 27.71 -17.11 -26.35
C TYR A 653 29.24 -17.25 -26.42
N VAL A 654 29.90 -17.12 -25.27
CA VAL A 654 31.26 -17.63 -25.05
C VAL A 654 31.29 -18.49 -23.79
N ASP A 655 32.18 -19.48 -23.76
CA ASP A 655 32.37 -20.34 -22.59
C ASP A 655 33.66 -19.96 -21.86
N VAL A 656 33.54 -19.40 -20.66
CA VAL A 656 34.69 -19.09 -19.80
C VAL A 656 35.03 -20.35 -18.99
N THR A 657 36.22 -20.91 -19.21
CA THR A 657 36.72 -22.04 -18.43
C THR A 657 37.47 -21.51 -17.21
N VAL A 658 36.91 -21.74 -16.02
CA VAL A 658 37.56 -21.42 -14.74
C VAL A 658 38.32 -22.65 -14.28
N GLN A 659 39.56 -22.49 -13.80
CA GLN A 659 40.36 -23.57 -13.24
C GLN A 659 40.69 -23.29 -11.76
N PHE A 660 40.42 -24.28 -10.93
CA PHE A 660 40.90 -24.39 -9.55
C PHE A 660 42.34 -24.93 -9.56
N LYS A 661 43.25 -24.24 -8.87
CA LYS A 661 44.70 -24.46 -8.94
C LYS A 661 45.41 -24.20 -7.61
N ALA A 662 44.72 -24.41 -6.48
CA ALA A 662 45.32 -24.25 -5.17
C ALA A 662 46.47 -25.26 -4.96
N VAL A 663 47.52 -24.83 -4.25
CA VAL A 663 48.72 -25.64 -3.95
C VAL A 663 49.05 -25.47 -2.47
N ASP A 664 49.45 -26.57 -1.83
CA ASP A 664 49.85 -26.69 -0.42
C ASP A 664 48.90 -25.96 0.56
N ALA A 665 47.60 -26.09 0.29
CA ALA A 665 46.57 -25.28 0.93
C ALA A 665 46.23 -25.69 2.36
N ALA A 666 46.55 -26.93 2.75
CA ALA A 666 46.43 -27.50 4.10
C ALA A 666 47.29 -28.77 4.23
N THR A 667 47.32 -29.39 5.42
CA THR A 667 47.98 -30.69 5.66
C THR A 667 47.21 -31.89 5.13
N ARG A 668 45.87 -31.77 4.98
CA ARG A 668 44.96 -32.84 4.54
C ARG A 668 44.02 -32.33 3.44
N LEU A 669 43.11 -31.42 3.82
CA LEU A 669 42.03 -30.92 2.97
C LEU A 669 41.71 -29.46 3.29
N LYS A 670 41.27 -28.69 2.27
CA LYS A 670 40.72 -27.34 2.45
C LYS A 670 39.58 -27.05 1.46
N ILE A 671 38.48 -26.51 1.97
CA ILE A 671 37.39 -25.97 1.15
C ILE A 671 37.64 -24.47 0.93
N PHE A 672 37.46 -24.02 -0.30
CA PHE A 672 37.49 -22.63 -0.72
C PHE A 672 36.09 -22.16 -1.10
N ASN A 673 35.73 -20.94 -0.70
CA ASN A 673 34.47 -20.27 -1.04
C ASN A 673 34.81 -18.86 -1.54
N ASP A 674 34.92 -18.74 -2.86
CA ASP A 674 35.43 -17.57 -3.57
C ASP A 674 34.41 -17.07 -4.61
N THR A 675 34.75 -16.02 -5.35
CA THR A 675 33.85 -15.46 -6.39
C THR A 675 34.60 -15.08 -7.67
N LEU A 676 33.91 -15.25 -8.80
CA LEU A 676 34.21 -14.59 -10.07
C LEU A 676 33.19 -13.47 -10.29
N THR A 677 33.67 -12.26 -10.59
CA THR A 677 32.84 -11.13 -11.00
C THR A 677 33.01 -10.91 -12.51
N VAL A 678 31.91 -11.03 -13.25
CA VAL A 678 31.82 -10.79 -14.69
C VAL A 678 31.28 -9.38 -14.92
N ALA A 679 32.12 -8.47 -15.41
CA ALA A 679 31.71 -7.11 -15.78
C ALA A 679 31.46 -7.01 -17.29
N SER A 680 30.42 -6.31 -17.71
CA SER A 680 30.03 -6.18 -19.12
C SER A 680 29.32 -4.87 -19.46
N ASN A 681 28.90 -4.69 -20.72
CA ASN A 681 28.03 -3.60 -21.16
C ASN A 681 26.51 -3.95 -21.17
N ASP A 682 26.08 -5.11 -20.67
CA ASP A 682 24.67 -5.30 -20.27
C ASP A 682 24.41 -4.42 -19.04
N GLY A 683 23.83 -3.23 -19.20
CA GLY A 683 23.55 -2.38 -18.05
C GLY A 683 22.25 -2.67 -17.30
N ALA A 684 21.48 -3.71 -17.66
CA ALA A 684 20.53 -4.27 -16.70
C ALA A 684 21.31 -4.98 -15.58
N PHE A 685 22.43 -5.65 -15.91
CA PHE A 685 23.32 -6.30 -14.96
C PHE A 685 24.81 -6.10 -15.35
N PRO A 686 25.37 -4.88 -15.19
CA PRO A 686 26.71 -4.53 -15.70
C PRO A 686 27.84 -5.24 -14.97
N SER A 687 27.50 -5.85 -13.82
CA SER A 687 28.31 -6.80 -13.10
C SER A 687 27.43 -7.93 -12.60
N ARG A 688 27.86 -9.18 -12.79
CA ARG A 688 27.27 -10.38 -12.17
C ARG A 688 28.34 -11.13 -11.40
N LYS A 689 27.97 -11.68 -10.24
CA LYS A 689 28.83 -12.56 -9.43
C LYS A 689 28.49 -14.02 -9.71
N VAL A 690 29.52 -14.87 -9.66
CA VAL A 690 29.45 -16.32 -9.72
C VAL A 690 30.22 -16.85 -8.52
N VAL A 691 29.61 -17.77 -7.76
CA VAL A 691 30.25 -18.39 -6.59
C VAL A 691 31.16 -19.53 -7.05
N LEU A 692 32.34 -19.61 -6.47
CA LEU A 692 33.34 -20.63 -6.77
C LEU A 692 33.62 -21.46 -5.51
N HIS A 693 33.28 -22.74 -5.56
CA HIS A 693 33.58 -23.69 -4.49
C HIS A 693 34.67 -24.65 -4.94
N GLY A 694 35.71 -24.82 -4.12
CA GLY A 694 36.87 -25.65 -4.45
C GLY A 694 37.26 -26.57 -3.30
N ILE A 695 37.25 -27.89 -3.53
CA ILE A 695 37.78 -28.88 -2.58
C ILE A 695 39.23 -29.19 -2.97
N TRP A 696 40.20 -28.69 -2.21
CA TRP A 696 41.61 -29.05 -2.35
C TRP A 696 41.97 -30.20 -1.41
N GLN A 697 42.69 -31.19 -1.91
CA GLN A 697 43.16 -32.38 -1.18
C GLN A 697 44.66 -32.57 -1.37
N LYS A 698 45.38 -32.97 -0.30
CA LYS A 698 46.84 -33.19 -0.35
C LYS A 698 47.21 -34.41 -1.20
N ALA A 699 46.47 -35.50 -1.04
CA ALA A 699 46.59 -36.76 -1.78
C ALA A 699 45.21 -37.42 -1.95
N GLY A 700 45.08 -38.38 -2.85
CA GLY A 700 43.85 -39.20 -2.99
C GLY A 700 43.88 -40.47 -2.14
N GLU A 701 42.69 -41.05 -1.95
CA GLU A 701 42.38 -42.23 -1.12
C GLU A 701 42.71 -42.09 0.39
N SER A 702 42.08 -42.98 1.17
CA SER A 702 42.27 -43.11 2.62
C SER A 702 41.91 -41.82 3.37
N THR A 703 42.57 -41.52 4.49
CA THR A 703 42.20 -40.42 5.41
C THR A 703 42.28 -39.02 4.79
N ASN A 704 42.72 -38.85 3.53
CA ASN A 704 42.77 -37.56 2.85
C ASN A 704 41.43 -37.12 2.24
N GLU A 705 40.48 -38.04 2.07
CA GLU A 705 39.21 -37.79 1.38
C GLU A 705 38.32 -36.75 2.10
N PRO A 706 37.45 -36.03 1.36
CA PRO A 706 36.40 -35.21 1.94
C PRO A 706 35.31 -36.07 2.56
N TYR A 707 35.00 -35.80 3.81
CA TYR A 707 33.88 -36.47 4.47
C TYR A 707 32.56 -36.04 3.81
N ALA A 708 31.51 -36.87 3.86
CA ALA A 708 30.23 -36.58 3.21
C ALA A 708 29.67 -35.17 3.54
N GLN A 709 29.80 -34.70 4.79
CA GLN A 709 29.42 -33.33 5.18
C GLN A 709 30.25 -32.23 4.49
N GLN A 710 31.54 -32.47 4.28
CA GLN A 710 32.45 -31.54 3.61
C GLN A 710 32.09 -31.39 2.13
N ILE A 711 31.70 -32.48 1.47
CA ILE A 711 31.19 -32.47 0.09
C ILE A 711 29.91 -31.66 0.01
N ILE A 712 28.90 -31.98 0.83
CA ILE A 712 27.60 -31.27 0.85
C ILE A 712 27.78 -29.76 1.08
N ASN A 713 28.65 -29.38 2.02
CA ASN A 713 28.96 -27.97 2.29
C ASN A 713 29.65 -27.27 1.10
N ALA A 714 30.51 -27.98 0.37
CA ALA A 714 31.17 -27.44 -0.83
C ALA A 714 30.21 -27.26 -2.02
N PHE A 715 29.06 -27.92 -2.03
CA PHE A 715 27.97 -27.64 -2.96
C PHE A 715 27.04 -26.51 -2.48
N GLY A 716 27.36 -25.84 -1.36
CA GLY A 716 26.58 -24.72 -0.84
C GLY A 716 25.29 -25.11 -0.11
N PHE A 717 25.12 -26.38 0.28
CA PHE A 717 23.95 -26.87 1.02
C PHE A 717 24.23 -26.94 2.53
N THR A 718 23.20 -26.73 3.35
CA THR A 718 23.29 -26.79 4.82
C THR A 718 22.74 -28.10 5.41
N THR A 719 22.65 -29.14 4.59
CA THR A 719 22.10 -30.44 5.00
C THR A 719 23.02 -31.11 6.01
N ASN A 720 22.48 -31.50 7.18
CA ASN A 720 23.27 -32.14 8.22
C ASN A 720 23.27 -33.66 8.06
N THR A 721 24.43 -34.24 7.78
CA THR A 721 24.66 -35.69 7.83
C THR A 721 24.52 -36.25 9.25
N GLY A 722 24.87 -35.46 10.27
CA GLY A 722 24.90 -35.88 11.68
C GLY A 722 26.12 -36.71 12.07
N TYR A 723 27.03 -37.01 11.13
CA TYR A 723 28.19 -37.87 11.34
C TYR A 723 29.50 -37.22 10.81
N GLY A 724 30.64 -37.82 11.17
CA GLY A 724 31.96 -37.20 11.04
C GLY A 724 32.74 -37.69 9.83
N HIS A 725 33.88 -38.32 10.10
CA HIS A 725 34.59 -39.17 9.13
C HIS A 725 33.73 -40.39 8.77
N ASP A 726 33.09 -40.98 9.78
CA ASP A 726 32.22 -42.15 9.70
C ASP A 726 30.97 -41.96 10.59
N ASP A 727 30.02 -42.90 10.54
CA ASP A 727 28.83 -42.94 11.41
C ASP A 727 29.10 -43.34 12.88
N GLY A 728 30.38 -43.49 13.26
CA GLY A 728 30.81 -43.85 14.60
C GLY A 728 30.53 -45.32 14.90
N ASN A 729 29.89 -45.60 16.05
CA ASN A 729 29.55 -46.96 16.47
C ASN A 729 28.16 -47.41 15.96
N ILE A 730 27.61 -46.76 14.93
CA ILE A 730 26.29 -47.09 14.38
C ILE A 730 26.41 -48.25 13.39
N ASP A 731 27.51 -48.34 12.62
CA ASP A 731 27.83 -49.39 11.66
C ASP A 731 26.66 -49.67 10.70
N GLY A 732 25.99 -48.62 10.21
CA GLY A 732 24.80 -48.75 9.37
C GLY A 732 23.57 -49.43 10.00
N LYS A 733 23.57 -49.77 11.30
CA LYS A 733 22.47 -50.51 11.96
C LYS A 733 21.19 -49.66 12.06
N SER A 734 21.35 -48.35 12.23
CA SER A 734 20.25 -47.39 12.45
C SER A 734 20.52 -46.01 11.84
N ARG A 735 19.49 -45.15 11.89
CA ARG A 735 19.56 -43.73 11.51
C ARG A 735 20.53 -42.98 12.44
N VAL A 736 21.34 -42.10 11.89
CA VAL A 736 22.20 -41.21 12.70
C VAL A 736 21.33 -40.23 13.51
N PRO A 737 21.51 -40.09 14.84
CA PRO A 737 20.80 -39.09 15.64
C PRO A 737 21.10 -37.65 15.17
N ASN A 738 20.16 -36.73 15.34
CA ASN A 738 20.30 -35.29 15.02
C ASN A 738 20.63 -34.94 13.54
N SER A 739 20.67 -35.91 12.63
CA SER A 739 20.84 -35.71 11.19
C SER A 739 19.57 -35.21 10.48
N SER A 740 19.70 -34.87 9.19
CA SER A 740 18.63 -34.61 8.22
C SER A 740 18.04 -35.89 7.59
N GLU A 741 18.43 -37.07 8.09
CA GLU A 741 18.10 -38.38 7.50
C GLU A 741 16.61 -38.75 7.64
N VAL A 742 16.07 -39.53 6.71
CA VAL A 742 14.70 -40.08 6.78
C VAL A 742 14.72 -41.59 6.63
N ASN A 743 13.79 -42.27 7.30
CA ASN A 743 13.60 -43.70 7.15
C ASN A 743 12.76 -43.98 5.90
N ALA A 744 13.41 -44.06 4.74
CA ALA A 744 12.75 -44.20 3.44
C ALA A 744 13.38 -45.31 2.59
N SER A 745 12.73 -46.46 2.51
CA SER A 745 13.15 -47.56 1.61
C SER A 745 12.59 -47.46 0.21
N TYR A 746 11.42 -46.84 0.08
CA TYR A 746 10.60 -46.81 -1.13
C TYR A 746 10.02 -45.42 -1.36
N PHE A 747 9.86 -45.06 -2.64
CA PHE A 747 9.47 -43.73 -3.10
C PHE A 747 8.37 -43.80 -4.17
N VAL A 748 7.68 -42.67 -4.33
CA VAL A 748 6.81 -42.37 -5.48
C VAL A 748 7.22 -41.03 -6.08
N ARG A 749 6.79 -40.75 -7.32
CA ARG A 749 6.96 -39.40 -7.89
C ARG A 749 6.12 -38.40 -7.10
N ALA A 750 6.69 -37.23 -6.81
CA ALA A 750 5.96 -36.17 -6.14
C ALA A 750 4.98 -35.47 -7.08
N ASP A 751 5.44 -35.14 -8.29
CA ASP A 751 4.68 -34.63 -9.42
C ASP A 751 4.68 -35.69 -10.54
N VAL A 752 3.50 -36.26 -10.81
CA VAL A 752 3.32 -37.32 -11.81
C VAL A 752 3.34 -36.81 -13.26
N SER A 753 3.37 -35.49 -13.49
CA SER A 753 3.57 -34.90 -14.82
C SER A 753 5.06 -34.80 -15.21
N LYS A 754 5.97 -34.89 -14.23
CA LYS A 754 7.42 -34.72 -14.41
C LYS A 754 8.18 -36.05 -14.23
N PRO A 755 9.35 -36.23 -14.85
CA PRO A 755 10.26 -37.32 -14.51
C PRO A 755 10.95 -37.07 -13.16
N VAL A 756 11.56 -38.11 -12.59
CA VAL A 756 12.60 -37.98 -11.55
C VAL A 756 13.89 -37.54 -12.22
N LYS A 757 14.67 -36.66 -11.60
CA LYS A 757 16.03 -36.27 -12.04
C LYS A 757 17.03 -36.65 -10.96
N VAL A 758 18.20 -37.13 -11.38
CA VAL A 758 19.32 -37.51 -10.51
C VAL A 758 20.64 -36.96 -11.07
N VAL A 759 21.49 -36.45 -10.19
CA VAL A 759 22.86 -35.98 -10.47
C VAL A 759 23.81 -36.64 -9.47
N GLN A 760 24.91 -37.23 -9.94
CA GLN A 760 25.98 -37.69 -9.05
C GLN A 760 26.86 -36.50 -8.65
N LEU A 761 26.96 -36.24 -7.35
CA LEU A 761 27.72 -35.11 -6.79
C LEU A 761 29.17 -35.47 -6.53
N ALA A 762 29.43 -36.71 -6.12
CA ALA A 762 30.76 -37.19 -5.82
C ALA A 762 30.88 -38.70 -6.01
N ALA A 763 32.12 -39.12 -6.29
CA ALA A 763 32.58 -40.48 -6.15
C ALA A 763 33.95 -40.45 -5.45
N TYR A 764 34.06 -41.01 -4.25
CA TYR A 764 35.29 -41.11 -3.45
C TYR A 764 35.47 -42.55 -3.01
N HIS A 765 35.83 -43.39 -3.97
CA HIS A 765 36.01 -44.83 -3.81
C HIS A 765 37.30 -45.29 -4.51
N GLY A 766 37.54 -46.60 -4.62
CA GLY A 766 38.69 -47.12 -5.35
C GLY A 766 38.68 -46.72 -6.84
N CYS A 767 39.73 -46.01 -7.29
CA CYS A 767 40.01 -45.61 -8.67
C CYS A 767 41.17 -46.47 -9.26
N CYS A 768 41.33 -46.71 -10.56
CA CYS A 768 40.73 -46.01 -11.70
C CYS A 768 40.23 -46.97 -12.81
N ALA A 769 39.74 -48.14 -12.39
CA ALA A 769 39.03 -49.10 -13.26
C ALA A 769 37.58 -49.37 -12.77
N SER A 770 37.29 -49.10 -11.49
CA SER A 770 35.95 -49.25 -10.90
C SER A 770 34.99 -48.18 -11.39
N VAL A 771 33.73 -48.54 -11.57
CA VAL A 771 32.63 -47.64 -11.90
C VAL A 771 31.39 -48.00 -11.09
N GLU A 772 30.58 -47.00 -10.77
CA GLU A 772 29.27 -47.22 -10.19
C GLU A 772 28.11 -46.75 -11.07
N SER A 773 26.97 -47.41 -10.86
CA SER A 773 25.76 -47.26 -11.68
C SER A 773 24.54 -46.94 -10.82
N PHE A 774 23.90 -45.80 -11.09
CA PHE A 774 22.64 -45.45 -10.46
C PHE A 774 21.49 -46.26 -11.07
N ARG A 775 20.77 -47.03 -10.24
CA ARG A 775 19.70 -47.94 -10.66
C ARG A 775 18.42 -47.72 -9.83
N TYR A 776 17.27 -48.06 -10.42
CA TYR A 776 15.99 -48.15 -9.70
C TYR A 776 15.28 -49.48 -9.98
N PHE A 777 14.40 -49.89 -9.07
CA PHE A 777 13.60 -51.12 -9.19
C PHE A 777 12.19 -50.91 -8.67
N THR A 778 11.21 -51.67 -9.17
CA THR A 778 9.83 -51.62 -8.67
C THR A 778 9.72 -52.36 -7.34
N LYS A 779 8.95 -51.84 -6.38
CA LYS A 779 8.74 -52.47 -5.07
C LYS A 779 8.27 -53.93 -5.22
N GLY A 780 8.87 -54.83 -4.45
CA GLY A 780 8.60 -56.28 -4.53
C GLY A 780 9.29 -57.02 -5.68
N THR A 781 10.20 -56.37 -6.42
CA THR A 781 10.96 -57.00 -7.51
C THR A 781 12.47 -56.87 -7.29
N THR A 782 13.25 -57.84 -7.80
CA THR A 782 14.73 -57.82 -7.79
C THR A 782 15.34 -57.29 -9.09
N SER A 783 14.51 -56.99 -10.10
CA SER A 783 14.95 -56.52 -11.42
C SER A 783 15.30 -55.03 -11.39
N ASN A 784 16.56 -54.72 -11.66
CA ASN A 784 17.08 -53.35 -11.64
C ASN A 784 17.10 -52.72 -13.05
N LYS A 785 16.85 -51.41 -13.12
CA LYS A 785 16.96 -50.60 -14.34
C LYS A 785 18.03 -49.52 -14.13
N THR A 786 19.08 -49.54 -14.94
CA THR A 786 20.16 -48.54 -14.92
C THR A 786 19.69 -47.22 -15.52
N VAL A 787 20.03 -46.11 -14.87
CA VAL A 787 19.82 -44.74 -15.36
C VAL A 787 21.10 -44.20 -16.01
N PHE A 788 22.23 -44.33 -15.33
CA PHE A 788 23.56 -43.99 -15.85
C PHE A 788 24.69 -44.71 -15.08
N THR A 789 25.91 -44.61 -15.61
CA THR A 789 27.16 -45.11 -15.02
C THR A 789 28.25 -44.04 -15.16
N HIS A 790 29.02 -43.76 -14.11
CA HIS A 790 30.08 -42.73 -14.18
C HIS A 790 31.40 -43.27 -14.76
N HIS A 791 32.33 -42.36 -15.02
CA HIS A 791 33.61 -42.62 -15.65
C HIS A 791 34.64 -43.20 -14.64
N PRO A 792 35.44 -44.23 -15.01
CA PRO A 792 36.30 -44.95 -14.07
C PRO A 792 37.47 -44.14 -13.50
N LEU A 793 37.90 -43.08 -14.19
CA LEU A 793 38.96 -42.19 -13.69
C LEU A 793 38.49 -41.23 -12.58
N ASP A 794 37.19 -41.16 -12.33
CA ASP A 794 36.58 -40.06 -11.58
C ASP A 794 36.14 -40.50 -10.17
N GLY A 795 36.52 -41.72 -9.75
CA GLY A 795 36.26 -42.27 -8.41
C GLY A 795 37.00 -41.58 -7.25
N GLN A 796 37.54 -40.38 -7.47
CA GLN A 796 38.20 -39.53 -6.47
C GLN A 796 37.87 -38.04 -6.76
N SER A 797 36.61 -37.74 -7.10
CA SER A 797 36.21 -36.43 -7.62
C SER A 797 34.79 -36.03 -7.25
N VAL A 798 34.54 -34.72 -7.17
CA VAL A 798 33.18 -34.18 -7.31
C VAL A 798 32.79 -34.13 -8.79
N ILE A 799 31.48 -34.12 -9.08
CA ILE A 799 30.89 -34.08 -10.44
C ILE A 799 31.58 -35.10 -11.37
N PRO A 800 31.57 -36.41 -11.04
CA PRO A 800 32.17 -37.41 -11.90
C PRO A 800 31.47 -37.43 -13.27
N ARG A 801 32.23 -37.63 -14.34
CA ARG A 801 31.71 -37.62 -15.71
C ARG A 801 30.88 -38.88 -15.97
N LEU A 802 29.94 -38.79 -16.90
CA LEU A 802 29.26 -39.94 -17.49
C LEU A 802 30.28 -40.80 -18.26
N ILE A 803 30.15 -42.13 -18.20
CA ILE A 803 31.03 -43.04 -18.93
C ILE A 803 31.07 -42.71 -20.44
N SER A 804 32.26 -42.75 -21.03
CA SER A 804 32.52 -42.37 -22.43
C SER A 804 32.12 -40.93 -22.83
N SER A 805 31.99 -40.02 -21.87
CA SER A 805 31.61 -38.62 -22.09
C SER A 805 32.46 -37.64 -21.27
N SER A 806 32.45 -36.38 -21.65
CA SER A 806 32.98 -35.26 -20.85
C SER A 806 31.91 -34.53 -20.02
N LEU A 807 30.64 -34.90 -20.18
CA LEU A 807 29.52 -34.36 -19.41
C LEU A 807 29.40 -35.05 -18.03
N PRO A 808 28.83 -34.40 -17.00
CA PRO A 808 28.55 -35.02 -15.71
C PRO A 808 27.65 -36.27 -15.77
N ALA A 809 27.83 -37.17 -14.80
CA ALA A 809 26.98 -38.34 -14.58
C ALA A 809 25.63 -37.91 -13.96
N GLN A 810 24.62 -37.76 -14.82
CA GLN A 810 23.26 -37.39 -14.46
C GLN A 810 22.23 -38.02 -15.42
N GLY A 811 20.96 -38.09 -15.00
CA GLY A 811 19.90 -38.65 -15.84
C GLY A 811 18.49 -38.43 -15.29
N THR A 812 17.49 -38.90 -16.04
CA THR A 812 16.07 -38.82 -15.66
C THR A 812 15.34 -40.14 -15.91
N PHE A 813 14.28 -40.41 -15.15
CA PHE A 813 13.45 -41.61 -15.30
C PHE A 813 12.01 -41.40 -14.80
N THR A 814 11.05 -42.19 -15.32
CA THR A 814 9.61 -41.98 -15.08
C THR A 814 8.94 -43.25 -14.54
N PRO A 815 9.08 -43.57 -13.23
CA PRO A 815 8.43 -44.73 -12.65
C PRO A 815 6.91 -44.55 -12.56
N THR A 816 6.18 -45.64 -12.83
CA THR A 816 4.70 -45.69 -12.89
C THR A 816 4.04 -46.12 -11.59
N GLY A 817 4.82 -46.58 -10.61
CA GLY A 817 4.36 -47.00 -9.28
C GLY A 817 5.48 -46.82 -8.25
N VAL A 818 5.35 -47.49 -7.10
CA VAL A 818 6.34 -47.43 -6.00
C VAL A 818 7.66 -48.08 -6.42
N PHE A 819 8.78 -47.40 -6.13
CA PHE A 819 10.11 -47.84 -6.53
C PHE A 819 11.16 -47.65 -5.42
N GLY A 820 12.21 -48.47 -5.44
CA GLY A 820 13.42 -48.33 -4.63
C GLY A 820 14.64 -47.99 -5.49
N ILE A 821 15.76 -47.65 -4.85
CA ILE A 821 17.00 -47.22 -5.50
C ILE A 821 18.16 -48.17 -5.11
N ARG A 822 19.09 -48.39 -6.04
CA ARG A 822 20.26 -49.25 -5.87
C ARG A 822 21.51 -48.64 -6.52
N VAL A 823 22.65 -48.74 -5.82
CA VAL A 823 23.99 -48.32 -6.26
C VAL A 823 24.97 -49.39 -5.78
N GLY A 824 25.78 -49.96 -6.66
CA GLY A 824 26.66 -51.09 -6.33
C GLY A 824 25.92 -52.27 -5.67
N SER A 825 26.47 -52.73 -4.55
CA SER A 825 25.83 -53.73 -3.67
C SER A 825 24.65 -53.17 -2.88
N SER A 826 24.61 -51.86 -2.61
CA SER A 826 23.75 -51.20 -1.64
C SER A 826 22.40 -50.71 -2.20
N SER A 827 21.36 -50.80 -1.38
CA SER A 827 19.98 -50.41 -1.70
C SER A 827 19.31 -49.60 -0.59
N THR A 828 18.30 -48.80 -0.96
CA THR A 828 17.40 -48.13 -0.01
C THR A 828 16.47 -49.12 0.71
N ASP A 829 16.14 -50.25 0.08
CA ASP A 829 15.49 -51.36 0.79
C ASP A 829 16.55 -52.13 1.59
N ARG A 830 16.64 -51.84 2.89
CA ARG A 830 17.64 -52.43 3.78
C ARG A 830 17.58 -53.96 3.80
N ASN A 831 16.44 -54.59 3.51
CA ASN A 831 16.32 -56.05 3.48
C ASN A 831 17.05 -56.70 2.29
N GLN A 832 17.50 -55.89 1.32
CA GLN A 832 18.30 -56.32 0.17
C GLN A 832 19.82 -56.08 0.35
N ASN A 833 20.22 -55.59 1.53
CA ASN A 833 21.60 -55.32 1.90
C ASN A 833 22.16 -56.41 2.82
N ALA A 834 23.49 -56.54 2.87
CA ALA A 834 24.17 -57.41 3.83
C ALA A 834 23.77 -57.07 5.28
N ASP A 835 23.50 -58.10 6.07
CA ASP A 835 23.04 -58.03 7.47
C ASP A 835 21.87 -57.07 7.74
N SER A 836 21.07 -56.78 6.70
CA SER A 836 20.01 -55.77 6.71
C SER A 836 20.48 -54.36 7.14
N LEU A 837 21.73 -54.00 6.88
CA LEU A 837 22.30 -52.69 7.21
C LEU A 837 21.86 -51.59 6.22
N ILE A 838 22.03 -50.33 6.61
CA ILE A 838 21.77 -49.15 5.76
C ILE A 838 22.99 -48.93 4.87
N GLY A 839 22.90 -49.27 3.58
CA GLY A 839 23.97 -49.02 2.60
C GLY A 839 23.78 -47.73 1.80
N ILE A 840 22.61 -47.09 1.91
CA ILE A 840 22.31 -45.77 1.34
C ILE A 840 21.55 -44.97 2.40
N ARG A 841 22.15 -43.89 2.91
CA ARG A 841 21.51 -42.94 3.81
C ARG A 841 20.74 -41.90 3.00
N VAL A 842 19.48 -41.67 3.35
CA VAL A 842 18.55 -40.77 2.65
C VAL A 842 18.39 -39.48 3.44
N LEU A 843 18.95 -38.37 2.96
CA LEU A 843 19.00 -37.08 3.67
C LEU A 843 18.10 -36.06 2.98
N LYS A 844 17.28 -35.31 3.74
CA LYS A 844 16.51 -34.17 3.20
C LYS A 844 17.46 -33.07 2.73
N VAL A 845 17.24 -32.50 1.54
CA VAL A 845 18.07 -31.37 1.07
C VAL A 845 17.63 -30.05 1.71
N TYR A 846 18.60 -29.35 2.29
CA TYR A 846 18.50 -27.97 2.76
C TYR A 846 19.45 -27.06 1.98
N ASP A 847 18.92 -25.97 1.41
CA ASP A 847 19.69 -24.99 0.64
C ASP A 847 20.72 -24.22 1.49
N GLY A 848 21.51 -23.34 0.85
CA GLY A 848 22.51 -22.49 1.53
C GLY A 848 21.95 -21.51 2.55
N ASN A 849 20.63 -21.31 2.60
CA ASN A 849 19.92 -20.45 3.55
C ASN A 849 19.17 -21.25 4.64
N GLY A 850 19.37 -22.58 4.68
CA GLY A 850 18.68 -23.48 5.59
C GLY A 850 17.19 -23.65 5.31
N ASN A 851 16.75 -23.50 4.05
CA ASN A 851 15.39 -23.84 3.64
C ASN A 851 15.31 -25.30 3.16
N LEU A 852 14.25 -26.01 3.51
CA LEU A 852 13.98 -27.34 2.96
C LEU A 852 13.66 -27.23 1.46
N VAL A 853 14.30 -28.07 0.64
CA VAL A 853 14.01 -28.23 -0.80
C VAL A 853 12.98 -29.37 -0.96
N PRO A 854 11.73 -29.09 -1.41
CA PRO A 854 10.67 -30.08 -1.50
C PRO A 854 11.01 -31.21 -2.45
N ASN A 855 10.69 -32.43 -2.03
CA ASN A 855 10.77 -33.63 -2.87
C ASN A 855 12.18 -33.88 -3.44
N ALA A 856 13.21 -33.41 -2.73
CA ALA A 856 14.62 -33.56 -3.07
C ALA A 856 15.42 -34.13 -1.90
N TYR A 857 16.29 -35.09 -2.20
CA TYR A 857 17.08 -35.83 -1.22
C TYR A 857 18.52 -36.01 -1.70
N PHE A 858 19.46 -35.99 -0.76
CA PHE A 858 20.77 -36.61 -0.98
C PHE A 858 20.70 -38.10 -0.65
N LEU A 859 21.36 -38.90 -1.47
CA LEU A 859 21.54 -40.33 -1.27
C LEU A 859 23.05 -40.57 -1.12
N ASN A 860 23.48 -40.85 0.11
CA ASN A 860 24.89 -41.07 0.47
C ASN A 860 25.08 -42.58 0.62
N GLY A 861 25.85 -43.20 -0.28
CA GLY A 861 26.07 -44.65 -0.34
C GLY A 861 27.47 -45.05 0.11
N ASP A 862 27.56 -46.29 0.61
CA ASP A 862 28.77 -47.00 1.05
C ASP A 862 28.66 -48.47 0.57
N TYR A 863 29.78 -49.18 0.38
CA TYR A 863 29.78 -50.60 -0.01
C TYR A 863 29.63 -51.54 1.19
N LEU A 864 28.46 -52.14 1.37
CA LEU A 864 28.22 -53.13 2.42
C LEU A 864 28.73 -54.54 2.06
N GLY A 865 29.10 -55.30 3.10
CA GLY A 865 29.43 -56.72 3.01
C GLY A 865 30.85 -57.01 2.51
N THR A 866 31.79 -56.08 2.68
CA THR A 866 33.18 -56.23 2.24
C THR A 866 34.16 -55.98 3.39
N THR A 867 35.43 -56.38 3.22
CA THR A 867 36.51 -56.03 4.17
C THR A 867 36.92 -54.56 4.12
N PHE A 868 36.28 -53.75 3.28
CA PHE A 868 36.59 -52.33 3.06
C PHE A 868 35.46 -51.39 3.52
N THR A 869 34.31 -51.93 3.95
CA THR A 869 33.20 -51.15 4.52
C THR A 869 33.69 -50.36 5.73
N ASN A 870 33.54 -49.03 5.69
CA ASN A 870 34.07 -48.12 6.72
C ASN A 870 33.01 -47.11 7.25
N TYR A 871 31.79 -47.13 6.70
CA TYR A 871 30.63 -46.36 7.16
C TYR A 871 30.81 -44.84 7.06
N ASP A 872 31.51 -44.38 6.03
CA ASP A 872 31.75 -42.96 5.73
C ASP A 872 30.71 -42.35 4.77
N TYR A 873 30.13 -43.20 3.91
CA TYR A 873 29.13 -42.85 2.91
C TYR A 873 29.51 -41.66 2.00
N GLN A 874 30.80 -41.41 1.73
CA GLN A 874 31.21 -40.53 0.62
C GLN A 874 31.52 -41.27 -0.69
N ASP A 875 31.64 -42.61 -0.64
CA ASP A 875 31.88 -43.48 -1.80
C ASP A 875 31.07 -43.03 -3.02
N ASN A 876 29.76 -42.82 -2.84
CA ASN A 876 28.88 -42.26 -3.86
C ASN A 876 27.83 -41.33 -3.23
N ILE A 877 27.79 -40.07 -3.65
CA ILE A 877 26.76 -39.11 -3.23
C ILE A 877 25.94 -38.65 -4.44
N TYR A 878 24.61 -38.71 -4.34
CA TYR A 878 23.68 -38.26 -5.39
C TYR A 878 22.71 -37.22 -4.86
N TYR A 879 22.34 -36.24 -5.69
CA TYR A 879 21.15 -35.41 -5.52
C TYR A 879 20.02 -35.96 -6.39
N VAL A 880 18.84 -36.19 -5.81
CA VAL A 880 17.66 -36.70 -6.52
C VAL A 880 16.45 -35.83 -6.22
N GLU A 881 15.72 -35.40 -7.25
CA GLU A 881 14.54 -34.53 -7.14
C GLU A 881 13.29 -35.10 -7.82
N ASN A 882 12.13 -34.58 -7.43
CA ASN A 882 10.79 -35.06 -7.78
C ASN A 882 10.44 -36.46 -7.20
N ILE A 883 10.97 -36.77 -6.02
CA ILE A 883 10.63 -38.00 -5.28
C ILE A 883 10.07 -37.67 -3.90
N LYS A 884 9.19 -38.52 -3.37
CA LYS A 884 8.77 -38.51 -1.96
C LYS A 884 8.67 -39.95 -1.46
N PRO A 885 8.97 -40.24 -0.18
CA PRO A 885 8.79 -41.58 0.38
C PRO A 885 7.34 -42.07 0.27
N GLU A 886 7.19 -43.38 0.17
CA GLU A 886 5.88 -44.05 0.08
C GLU A 886 5.05 -43.88 1.36
N THR A 887 5.72 -43.87 2.53
CA THR A 887 5.12 -43.78 3.86
C THR A 887 6.00 -42.95 4.81
N GLY A 888 5.39 -42.34 5.82
CA GLY A 888 6.07 -41.71 6.96
C GLY A 888 6.44 -40.23 6.81
N SER A 889 6.98 -39.64 7.88
CA SER A 889 7.31 -38.21 8.00
C SER A 889 8.49 -37.79 7.13
N ALA A 890 8.20 -37.51 5.87
CA ALA A 890 9.19 -37.03 4.92
C ALA A 890 8.65 -35.96 3.96
N ASN A 891 7.41 -35.52 4.10
CA ASN A 891 6.76 -34.65 3.12
C ASN A 891 7.08 -33.17 3.35
N TYR A 892 6.65 -32.40 2.36
CA TYR A 892 6.61 -30.96 2.33
C TYR A 892 5.34 -30.44 3.03
N SER A 893 5.50 -29.50 3.96
CA SER A 893 4.38 -28.74 4.53
C SER A 893 4.12 -27.49 3.70
N GLU A 894 2.96 -27.43 3.06
CA GLU A 894 2.49 -26.25 2.34
C GLU A 894 1.90 -25.20 3.30
N LEU A 895 2.24 -23.92 3.06
CA LEU A 895 1.63 -22.78 3.75
C LEU A 895 0.54 -22.22 2.84
N ALA A 896 -0.72 -22.41 3.21
CA ALA A 896 -1.86 -21.83 2.50
C ALA A 896 -2.29 -20.50 3.12
N VAL A 897 -2.89 -19.64 2.30
CA VAL A 897 -3.52 -18.40 2.73
C VAL A 897 -5.03 -18.60 2.70
N GLN A 898 -5.72 -18.15 3.75
CA GLN A 898 -7.16 -18.28 3.89
C GLN A 898 -7.80 -16.96 4.36
N PRO A 899 -9.01 -16.61 3.89
CA PRO A 899 -9.83 -17.34 2.91
C PRO A 899 -9.43 -17.11 1.44
N VAL A 900 -8.45 -16.24 1.17
CA VAL A 900 -8.07 -15.75 -0.17
C VAL A 900 -6.55 -15.71 -0.34
N THR A 901 -6.07 -15.86 -1.57
CA THR A 901 -4.66 -15.70 -1.97
C THR A 901 -4.34 -14.28 -2.48
N ALA A 902 -5.35 -13.42 -2.69
CA ALA A 902 -5.18 -11.98 -2.90
C ALA A 902 -6.12 -11.16 -1.99
N VAL A 903 -5.63 -10.03 -1.47
CA VAL A 903 -6.42 -9.13 -0.61
C VAL A 903 -6.90 -7.94 -1.42
N THR A 904 -8.22 -7.74 -1.50
CA THR A 904 -8.82 -6.53 -2.09
C THR A 904 -9.53 -5.73 -1.00
N PHE A 905 -9.10 -4.50 -0.79
CA PHE A 905 -9.74 -3.56 0.13
C PHE A 905 -10.89 -2.81 -0.54
N ALA A 906 -11.92 -2.48 0.22
CA ALA A 906 -12.99 -1.58 -0.22
C ALA A 906 -12.42 -0.19 -0.60
N PRO A 907 -13.10 0.57 -1.48
CA PRO A 907 -12.67 1.94 -1.80
C PRO A 907 -12.57 2.79 -0.53
N THR A 908 -11.37 3.32 -0.27
CA THR A 908 -11.00 4.02 0.97
C THR A 908 -10.61 5.46 0.62
N LEU A 909 -10.99 6.43 1.45
CA LEU A 909 -10.57 7.82 1.26
C LEU A 909 -9.09 7.99 1.61
N THR A 910 -8.37 8.83 0.88
CA THR A 910 -6.99 9.21 1.21
C THR A 910 -6.89 9.76 2.62
N GLY A 911 -6.01 9.18 3.44
CA GLY A 911 -5.87 9.48 4.87
C GLY A 911 -6.59 8.47 5.80
N GLU A 912 -7.68 7.85 5.34
CA GLU A 912 -8.39 6.81 6.08
C GLU A 912 -7.66 5.46 6.04
N THR A 913 -8.05 4.53 6.91
CA THR A 913 -7.43 3.20 7.01
C THR A 913 -8.46 2.08 6.97
N ALA A 914 -8.41 1.25 5.92
CA ALA A 914 -9.12 -0.02 5.87
C ALA A 914 -8.23 -1.16 6.40
N THR A 915 -8.85 -2.20 6.98
CA THR A 915 -8.12 -3.31 7.63
C THR A 915 -8.66 -4.66 7.15
N PHE A 916 -7.76 -5.62 6.93
CA PHE A 916 -8.06 -7.01 6.58
C PHE A 916 -7.24 -7.97 7.47
N ASN A 917 -7.85 -9.05 7.94
CA ASN A 917 -7.18 -10.07 8.74
C ASN A 917 -6.90 -11.32 7.90
N LEU A 918 -5.63 -11.56 7.60
CA LEU A 918 -5.14 -12.67 6.79
C LEU A 918 -4.87 -13.89 7.67
N THR A 919 -5.26 -15.09 7.24
CA THR A 919 -4.90 -16.34 7.95
C THR A 919 -3.89 -17.15 7.14
N LEU A 920 -2.80 -17.54 7.77
CA LEU A 920 -1.77 -18.45 7.24
C LEU A 920 -1.99 -19.83 7.88
N LYS A 921 -2.25 -20.87 7.09
CA LYS A 921 -2.51 -22.23 7.56
C LYS A 921 -1.41 -23.19 7.09
N ASN A 922 -0.86 -23.98 8.01
CA ASN A 922 0.03 -25.09 7.65
C ASN A 922 -0.82 -26.32 7.28
N LEU A 923 -0.71 -26.80 6.04
CA LEU A 923 -1.47 -27.94 5.52
C LEU A 923 -0.84 -29.31 5.80
N GLY A 924 0.35 -29.38 6.41
CA GLY A 924 1.05 -30.62 6.74
C GLY A 924 0.22 -31.57 7.61
N MET A 925 0.46 -32.88 7.48
CA MET A 925 -0.39 -33.94 8.03
C MET A 925 0.29 -34.75 9.15
N THR A 926 -0.52 -35.58 9.82
CA THR A 926 -0.07 -36.72 10.64
C THR A 926 -0.44 -38.01 9.89
N TYR A 927 0.49 -38.96 9.80
CA TYR A 927 0.34 -40.18 9.02
C TYR A 927 -0.12 -41.37 9.89
N PRO A 928 -0.66 -42.45 9.27
CA PRO A 928 -1.14 -43.62 10.02
C PRO A 928 -0.08 -44.34 10.86
N ASP A 929 1.21 -44.14 10.57
CA ASP A 929 2.34 -44.64 11.36
C ASP A 929 2.74 -43.72 12.55
N GLY A 930 1.92 -42.70 12.83
CA GLY A 930 2.10 -41.73 13.92
C GLY A 930 3.08 -40.60 13.63
N THR A 931 3.72 -40.61 12.46
CA THR A 931 4.71 -39.61 12.07
C THR A 931 4.07 -38.33 11.53
N LYS A 932 4.82 -37.21 11.48
CA LYS A 932 4.28 -35.86 11.19
C LYS A 932 5.15 -35.06 10.22
N ASP A 933 4.50 -34.24 9.40
CA ASP A 933 5.19 -33.22 8.58
C ASP A 933 5.73 -32.06 9.44
N PRO A 934 6.69 -31.26 8.94
CA PRO A 934 7.30 -30.18 9.73
C PRO A 934 6.35 -29.00 10.00
N SER A 935 6.61 -28.27 11.09
CA SER A 935 6.08 -26.91 11.28
C SER A 935 6.70 -25.94 10.27
N ILE A 936 6.03 -24.82 9.98
CA ILE A 936 6.52 -23.78 9.07
C ILE A 936 6.90 -22.56 9.89
N LYS A 937 8.14 -22.08 9.76
CA LYS A 937 8.65 -20.88 10.43
C LYS A 937 8.67 -19.68 9.49
N ILE A 938 7.89 -18.65 9.82
CA ILE A 938 7.88 -17.38 9.10
C ILE A 938 9.18 -16.62 9.44
N LYS A 939 10.06 -16.46 8.44
CA LYS A 939 11.34 -15.75 8.55
C LYS A 939 11.17 -14.23 8.40
N SER A 940 10.36 -13.76 7.46
CA SER A 940 10.08 -12.33 7.27
C SER A 940 8.72 -12.07 6.60
N ARG A 941 8.25 -10.82 6.73
CA ARG A 941 7.06 -10.29 6.07
C ARG A 941 7.35 -8.87 5.58
N VAL A 942 7.19 -8.62 4.28
CA VAL A 942 7.55 -7.35 3.63
C VAL A 942 6.48 -6.99 2.60
N ILE A 943 6.09 -5.72 2.52
CA ILE A 943 5.26 -5.23 1.41
C ILE A 943 6.19 -4.61 0.36
N SER A 944 5.97 -4.95 -0.91
CA SER A 944 6.74 -4.45 -2.05
C SER A 944 5.83 -4.07 -3.22
N GLY A 945 6.37 -3.40 -4.24
CA GLY A 945 5.62 -2.94 -5.40
C GLY A 945 5.27 -1.44 -5.40
N PRO A 946 4.63 -0.94 -6.48
CA PRO A 946 4.41 0.49 -6.74
C PRO A 946 3.78 1.29 -5.61
N ASN A 947 2.75 0.75 -4.94
CA ASN A 947 2.06 1.43 -3.83
C ASN A 947 2.40 0.83 -2.46
N ALA A 948 3.57 0.21 -2.28
CA ALA A 948 3.93 -0.45 -1.02
C ALA A 948 3.82 0.45 0.22
N GLY A 949 4.09 1.76 0.08
CA GLY A 949 3.94 2.75 1.16
C GLY A 949 2.50 3.14 1.50
N GLU A 950 1.50 2.61 0.80
CA GLU A 950 0.06 2.81 1.07
C GLU A 950 -0.58 1.57 1.75
N PHE A 951 0.24 0.58 2.14
CA PHE A 951 -0.19 -0.59 2.91
C PHE A 951 0.74 -0.81 4.12
N GLU A 952 0.20 -1.32 5.22
CA GLU A 952 0.95 -1.58 6.46
C GLU A 952 0.69 -3.00 7.00
N LEU A 953 1.65 -3.56 7.73
CA LEU A 953 1.53 -4.87 8.40
C LEU A 953 1.41 -4.71 9.91
N GLY A 954 0.47 -5.46 10.49
CA GLY A 954 0.37 -5.63 11.94
C GLY A 954 1.33 -6.68 12.51
N THR A 955 1.06 -7.04 13.76
CA THR A 955 1.72 -8.15 14.45
C THR A 955 1.23 -9.48 13.89
N LEU A 956 2.15 -10.43 13.69
CA LEU A 956 1.85 -11.81 13.34
C LEU A 956 1.59 -12.61 14.63
N SER A 957 0.49 -13.35 14.71
CA SER A 957 0.08 -14.04 15.95
C SER A 957 1.01 -15.18 16.37
N ALA A 958 1.71 -15.81 15.42
CA ALA A 958 2.73 -16.83 15.69
C ALA A 958 3.77 -16.87 14.55
N THR A 959 5.06 -16.91 14.90
CA THR A 959 6.16 -17.03 13.93
C THR A 959 6.47 -18.47 13.53
N THR A 960 5.92 -19.45 14.24
CA THR A 960 5.99 -20.88 13.90
C THR A 960 4.57 -21.44 13.84
N VAL A 961 4.18 -21.96 12.69
CA VAL A 961 2.85 -22.55 12.43
C VAL A 961 2.97 -24.07 12.47
N ALA A 962 2.44 -24.69 13.53
CA ALA A 962 2.41 -26.15 13.67
C ALA A 962 1.47 -26.80 12.65
N ILE A 963 1.63 -28.10 12.40
CA ILE A 963 0.78 -28.82 11.43
C ILE A 963 -0.71 -28.65 11.74
N GLN A 964 -1.52 -28.44 10.71
CA GLN A 964 -2.96 -28.16 10.80
C GLN A 964 -3.37 -26.91 11.61
N THR A 965 -2.43 -26.11 12.14
CA THR A 965 -2.75 -24.86 12.86
C THR A 965 -2.60 -23.62 11.96
N THR A 966 -2.97 -22.48 12.53
CA THR A 966 -3.04 -21.18 11.82
C THR A 966 -2.33 -20.07 12.57
N ALA A 967 -1.77 -19.11 11.83
CA ALA A 967 -1.34 -17.81 12.32
C ALA A 967 -2.10 -16.69 11.62
N THR A 968 -2.48 -15.63 12.33
CA THR A 968 -3.19 -14.48 11.78
C THR A 968 -2.25 -13.28 11.64
N LEU A 969 -2.38 -12.55 10.54
CA LEU A 969 -1.64 -11.33 10.23
C LEU A 969 -2.62 -10.25 9.77
N THR A 970 -2.68 -9.14 10.49
CA THR A 970 -3.45 -7.97 10.05
C THR A 970 -2.68 -7.22 8.95
N VAL A 971 -3.37 -6.90 7.86
CA VAL A 971 -2.89 -6.04 6.76
C VAL A 971 -3.80 -4.80 6.71
N ARG A 972 -3.21 -3.62 6.56
CA ARG A 972 -3.95 -2.36 6.45
C ARG A 972 -3.71 -1.71 5.10
N PHE A 973 -4.72 -1.02 4.59
CA PHE A 973 -4.63 -0.15 3.42
C PHE A 973 -4.92 1.28 3.87
N LYS A 974 -3.94 2.15 3.69
CA LYS A 974 -3.94 3.54 4.11
C LYS A 974 -3.49 4.42 2.95
N PRO A 975 -4.39 4.68 1.98
CA PRO A 975 -4.02 5.40 0.78
C PRO A 975 -3.62 6.85 1.09
N SER A 976 -2.63 7.35 0.36
CA SER A 976 -2.11 8.72 0.48
C SER A 976 -2.35 9.56 -0.77
N SER A 977 -2.75 8.93 -1.88
CA SER A 977 -3.06 9.62 -3.15
C SER A 977 -4.19 8.89 -3.87
N VAL A 978 -4.99 9.61 -4.65
CA VAL A 978 -6.11 9.04 -5.42
C VAL A 978 -5.60 8.04 -6.47
N GLY A 979 -6.33 6.94 -6.67
CA GLY A 979 -6.04 5.95 -7.71
C GLY A 979 -6.34 4.51 -7.32
N ILE A 980 -6.37 3.61 -8.30
CA ILE A 980 -6.15 2.18 -8.05
C ILE A 980 -4.75 1.98 -7.47
N LYS A 981 -4.65 1.06 -6.52
CA LYS A 981 -3.41 0.74 -5.80
C LYS A 981 -3.10 -0.73 -5.98
N ASN A 982 -1.81 -1.03 -6.18
CA ASN A 982 -1.31 -2.38 -6.09
C ASN A 982 0.00 -2.47 -5.29
N ALA A 983 0.13 -3.56 -4.54
CA ALA A 983 1.34 -3.98 -3.88
C ALA A 983 1.34 -5.51 -3.79
N VAL A 984 2.40 -6.08 -3.24
CA VAL A 984 2.49 -7.50 -2.91
C VAL A 984 3.06 -7.67 -1.50
N LEU A 985 2.34 -8.40 -0.66
CA LEU A 985 2.85 -8.94 0.59
C LEU A 985 3.68 -10.18 0.27
N ILE A 986 4.97 -10.09 0.60
CA ILE A 986 5.99 -11.13 0.45
C ILE A 986 6.20 -11.74 1.84
N ILE A 987 5.91 -13.04 1.97
CA ILE A 987 6.11 -13.82 3.19
C ILE A 987 7.21 -14.85 2.92
N THR A 988 8.37 -14.67 3.55
CA THR A 988 9.47 -15.63 3.48
C THR A 988 9.37 -16.59 4.65
N HIS A 989 9.37 -17.90 4.36
CA HIS A 989 9.42 -18.98 5.35
C HIS A 989 10.55 -19.98 5.03
N ASP A 990 10.69 -21.02 5.85
CA ASP A 990 11.76 -22.04 5.84
C ASP A 990 11.53 -23.24 4.91
N ASN A 991 10.40 -23.31 4.22
CA ASN A 991 10.10 -24.30 3.18
C ASN A 991 10.02 -23.63 1.80
N LEU A 992 10.58 -24.22 0.73
CA LEU A 992 10.32 -23.77 -0.65
C LEU A 992 8.96 -24.31 -1.15
N PRO A 993 8.30 -23.69 -2.16
CA PRO A 993 8.62 -22.39 -2.72
C PRO A 993 8.42 -21.26 -1.69
N THR A 994 9.43 -20.42 -1.58
CA THR A 994 9.49 -19.23 -0.73
C THR A 994 10.25 -18.15 -1.52
N PRO A 995 9.85 -16.87 -1.48
CA PRO A 995 8.74 -16.34 -0.69
C PRO A 995 7.36 -16.59 -1.31
N MET A 996 6.36 -16.75 -0.45
CA MET A 996 4.95 -16.70 -0.84
C MET A 996 4.55 -15.25 -1.14
N ARG A 997 3.78 -15.04 -2.21
CA ARG A 997 3.39 -13.70 -2.72
C ARG A 997 1.87 -13.57 -2.69
N ILE A 998 1.37 -12.56 -1.98
CA ILE A 998 -0.05 -12.26 -1.80
C ILE A 998 -0.28 -10.85 -2.36
N PRO A 999 -0.95 -10.69 -3.51
CA PRO A 999 -1.25 -9.36 -4.03
C PRO A 999 -2.18 -8.60 -3.09
N LEU A 1000 -1.93 -7.29 -2.99
CA LEU A 1000 -2.76 -6.34 -2.25
C LEU A 1000 -3.31 -5.33 -3.26
N TYR A 1001 -4.63 -5.18 -3.31
CA TYR A 1001 -5.33 -4.23 -4.16
C TYR A 1001 -6.20 -3.30 -3.33
N GLY A 1002 -6.22 -2.02 -3.68
CA GLY A 1002 -7.13 -1.04 -3.09
C GLY A 1002 -7.56 -0.01 -4.12
N ILE A 1003 -8.63 0.71 -3.81
CA ILE A 1003 -9.04 1.90 -4.57
C ILE A 1003 -9.00 3.08 -3.61
N ALA A 1004 -8.17 4.06 -3.93
CA ALA A 1004 -8.06 5.31 -3.20
C ALA A 1004 -8.95 6.38 -3.84
N ASN A 1005 -9.95 6.84 -3.11
CA ASN A 1005 -10.74 8.02 -3.45
C ASN A 1005 -10.27 9.21 -2.62
N SER A 1006 -10.68 10.42 -2.95
CA SER A 1006 -10.62 11.59 -2.04
C SER A 1006 -12.00 12.25 -1.96
N ALA A 1007 -12.14 13.28 -1.12
CA ALA A 1007 -13.36 14.09 -1.09
C ALA A 1007 -13.68 14.80 -2.44
N THR A 1008 -12.68 14.90 -3.32
CA THR A 1008 -12.72 15.61 -4.61
C THR A 1008 -12.36 14.73 -5.80
N SER A 1009 -12.28 13.41 -5.66
CA SER A 1009 -12.05 12.51 -6.79
C SER A 1009 -12.49 11.09 -6.44
N THR A 1010 -13.19 10.44 -7.36
CA THR A 1010 -13.46 9.00 -7.23
C THR A 1010 -12.91 8.22 -8.41
N VAL A 1011 -12.46 7.01 -8.13
CA VAL A 1011 -11.91 6.09 -9.11
C VAL A 1011 -12.91 4.97 -9.31
N SER A 1012 -13.44 4.85 -10.52
CA SER A 1012 -14.48 3.87 -10.85
C SER A 1012 -14.07 3.05 -12.07
N ALA A 1013 -14.24 1.73 -11.99
CA ALA A 1013 -14.06 0.85 -13.15
C ALA A 1013 -15.12 1.18 -14.22
N VAL A 1014 -14.70 1.52 -15.43
CA VAL A 1014 -15.60 1.82 -16.56
C VAL A 1014 -15.64 0.74 -17.63
N LYS A 1015 -14.57 -0.06 -17.75
CA LYS A 1015 -14.50 -1.22 -18.66
C LYS A 1015 -13.63 -2.31 -18.06
N ARG A 1016 -13.99 -3.55 -18.40
CA ARG A 1016 -13.22 -4.76 -18.12
C ARG A 1016 -13.25 -5.63 -19.37
N VAL A 1017 -12.10 -5.97 -19.92
CA VAL A 1017 -11.97 -6.70 -21.18
C VAL A 1017 -11.19 -7.99 -20.91
N LYS A 1018 -11.79 -9.14 -21.23
CA LYS A 1018 -11.12 -10.44 -21.12
C LYS A 1018 -10.32 -10.73 -22.39
N GLY A 1019 -9.00 -10.76 -22.25
CA GLY A 1019 -8.10 -11.17 -23.33
C GLY A 1019 -8.36 -12.62 -23.75
N ALA A 1020 -8.30 -12.86 -25.06
CA ALA A 1020 -8.60 -14.14 -25.69
C ALA A 1020 -10.00 -14.71 -25.44
N SER A 1021 -11.03 -13.85 -25.37
CA SER A 1021 -12.42 -14.29 -25.28
C SER A 1021 -13.29 -13.67 -26.36
N ASP A 1022 -13.91 -14.51 -27.19
CA ASP A 1022 -14.84 -14.13 -28.26
C ASP A 1022 -16.27 -13.82 -27.79
N VAL A 1023 -16.54 -13.99 -26.49
CA VAL A 1023 -17.82 -13.72 -25.83
C VAL A 1023 -17.60 -13.02 -24.48
N ASN A 1024 -18.61 -12.32 -23.99
CA ASN A 1024 -18.59 -11.78 -22.62
C ASN A 1024 -18.51 -12.93 -21.61
N ARG A 1025 -17.84 -12.69 -20.47
CA ARG A 1025 -17.62 -13.68 -19.42
C ARG A 1025 -17.89 -13.06 -18.05
N THR A 1026 -18.59 -13.76 -17.18
CA THR A 1026 -18.56 -13.48 -15.74
C THR A 1026 -17.48 -14.35 -15.12
N ILE A 1027 -16.54 -13.75 -14.40
CA ILE A 1027 -15.37 -14.41 -13.81
C ILE A 1027 -15.24 -13.91 -12.37
N GLY A 1028 -15.44 -14.79 -11.38
CA GLY A 1028 -15.46 -14.39 -9.96
C GLY A 1028 -16.50 -13.30 -9.68
N ASP A 1029 -17.73 -13.49 -10.18
CA ASP A 1029 -18.86 -12.55 -10.14
C ASP A 1029 -18.65 -11.18 -10.81
N ILE A 1030 -17.46 -10.93 -11.37
CA ILE A 1030 -17.14 -9.71 -12.13
C ILE A 1030 -17.42 -9.95 -13.62
N PRO A 1031 -18.23 -9.11 -14.29
CA PRO A 1031 -18.42 -9.18 -15.73
C PRO A 1031 -17.23 -8.57 -16.49
N TYR A 1032 -16.76 -9.31 -17.50
CA TYR A 1032 -15.77 -8.90 -18.49
C TYR A 1032 -16.37 -8.95 -19.90
N GLU A 1033 -16.14 -7.89 -20.66
CA GLU A 1033 -16.44 -7.81 -22.09
C GLU A 1033 -15.48 -8.69 -22.91
N THR A 1034 -15.95 -9.16 -24.07
CA THR A 1034 -15.10 -9.78 -25.10
C THR A 1034 -14.03 -8.84 -25.63
N ASP A 1035 -12.82 -9.35 -25.87
CA ASP A 1035 -11.74 -8.59 -26.54
C ASP A 1035 -11.87 -8.55 -28.08
N LYS A 1036 -12.80 -9.33 -28.64
CA LYS A 1036 -12.93 -9.60 -30.09
C LYS A 1036 -13.06 -8.34 -30.95
N ASN A 1037 -13.79 -7.34 -30.46
CA ASN A 1037 -14.04 -6.10 -31.19
C ASN A 1037 -12.86 -5.10 -31.08
N TYR A 1038 -12.08 -5.22 -30.00
CA TYR A 1038 -11.02 -4.29 -29.62
C TYR A 1038 -9.63 -4.72 -30.12
N ARG A 1039 -9.38 -6.02 -30.24
CA ARG A 1039 -8.08 -6.57 -30.65
C ARG A 1039 -7.78 -6.35 -32.13
N LYS A 1040 -6.58 -5.87 -32.44
CA LYS A 1040 -6.04 -5.67 -33.80
C LYS A 1040 -4.62 -6.24 -33.92
N GLY A 1041 -4.12 -6.33 -35.16
CA GLY A 1041 -2.81 -6.90 -35.46
C GLY A 1041 -2.85 -8.42 -35.61
N SER A 1042 -1.78 -9.10 -35.23
CA SER A 1042 -1.68 -10.56 -35.21
C SER A 1042 -2.37 -11.11 -33.96
N ILE A 1043 -3.29 -12.05 -34.14
CA ILE A 1043 -4.19 -12.56 -33.10
C ILE A 1043 -4.06 -14.08 -32.96
N LYS A 1044 -3.86 -14.54 -31.73
CA LYS A 1044 -4.00 -15.95 -31.33
C LYS A 1044 -4.60 -16.01 -29.93
N LEU A 1045 -5.62 -16.85 -29.76
CA LEU A 1045 -6.29 -17.08 -28.49
C LEU A 1045 -5.62 -18.28 -27.83
N ASP A 1046 -4.68 -18.02 -26.91
CA ASP A 1046 -3.89 -19.07 -26.26
C ASP A 1046 -4.38 -19.36 -24.84
N LYS A 1047 -3.93 -20.50 -24.32
CA LYS A 1047 -4.30 -21.03 -23.00
C LYS A 1047 -3.15 -21.81 -22.39
N GLN A 1048 -3.28 -22.14 -21.11
CA GLN A 1048 -2.36 -23.04 -20.41
C GLN A 1048 -2.34 -24.43 -21.07
N SER A 1049 -1.15 -25.02 -21.26
CA SER A 1049 -0.98 -26.33 -21.91
C SER A 1049 -1.52 -27.50 -21.07
N VAL A 1050 -1.42 -27.38 -19.74
CA VAL A 1050 -1.99 -28.29 -18.74
C VAL A 1050 -2.69 -27.43 -17.71
N ILE A 1051 -3.99 -27.66 -17.49
CA ILE A 1051 -4.77 -26.85 -16.54
C ILE A 1051 -4.27 -27.09 -15.12
N ALA A 1052 -3.79 -26.04 -14.47
CA ALA A 1052 -3.32 -26.00 -13.09
C ALA A 1052 -3.67 -24.65 -12.45
N GLY A 1053 -3.59 -24.58 -11.12
CA GLY A 1053 -3.75 -23.33 -10.39
C GLY A 1053 -2.67 -22.30 -10.74
N ILE A 1054 -2.99 -21.02 -10.57
CA ILE A 1054 -2.13 -19.88 -10.85
C ILE A 1054 -1.73 -19.21 -9.54
N ALA A 1055 -0.44 -19.18 -9.24
CA ALA A 1055 0.06 -18.58 -8.00
C ALA A 1055 -0.21 -17.07 -7.97
N GLY A 1056 -0.60 -16.54 -6.80
CA GLY A 1056 -0.91 -15.12 -6.62
C GLY A 1056 -2.28 -14.69 -7.17
N THR A 1057 -3.25 -15.60 -7.29
CA THR A 1057 -4.65 -15.25 -7.57
C THR A 1057 -5.61 -16.34 -7.14
N ASP A 1058 -6.82 -15.96 -6.70
CA ASP A 1058 -7.94 -16.89 -6.50
C ASP A 1058 -8.78 -17.07 -7.78
N VAL A 1059 -8.42 -16.34 -8.84
CA VAL A 1059 -9.23 -16.19 -10.06
C VAL A 1059 -8.51 -16.84 -11.25
N ASP A 1060 -8.08 -18.10 -11.07
CA ASP A 1060 -7.33 -18.90 -12.04
C ASP A 1060 -7.86 -18.76 -13.48
N SER A 1061 -9.18 -18.86 -13.65
CA SER A 1061 -9.87 -18.80 -14.94
C SER A 1061 -9.69 -17.47 -15.69
N LEU A 1062 -9.35 -16.37 -15.00
CA LEU A 1062 -8.97 -15.10 -15.62
C LEU A 1062 -7.63 -15.23 -16.37
N TYR A 1063 -6.67 -15.94 -15.77
CA TYR A 1063 -5.29 -16.03 -16.22
C TYR A 1063 -5.00 -17.27 -17.08
N GLN A 1064 -5.75 -18.36 -16.95
CA GLN A 1064 -5.57 -19.60 -17.74
C GLN A 1064 -5.76 -19.44 -19.26
N THR A 1065 -6.24 -18.28 -19.72
CA THR A 1065 -6.41 -17.90 -21.14
C THR A 1065 -5.85 -16.50 -21.39
N TYR A 1066 -5.15 -16.30 -22.51
CA TYR A 1066 -4.47 -15.04 -22.82
C TYR A 1066 -4.42 -14.75 -24.32
N LEU A 1067 -4.51 -13.46 -24.68
CA LEU A 1067 -4.30 -13.01 -26.05
C LEU A 1067 -2.80 -13.00 -26.35
N SER A 1068 -2.45 -13.59 -27.49
CA SER A 1068 -1.11 -13.65 -28.06
C SER A 1068 -1.14 -13.33 -29.55
N ALA A 1069 0.00 -13.46 -30.22
CA ALA A 1069 0.13 -13.30 -31.67
C ALA A 1069 0.10 -14.66 -32.39
N ALA A 1070 -0.33 -14.70 -33.66
CA ALA A 1070 -0.28 -15.92 -34.48
C ALA A 1070 1.17 -16.33 -34.81
N THR A 1071 2.06 -15.35 -34.94
CA THR A 1071 3.47 -15.47 -35.30
C THR A 1071 4.35 -14.75 -34.29
N ASP A 1072 5.59 -15.20 -34.13
CA ASP A 1072 6.57 -14.57 -33.25
C ASP A 1072 6.95 -13.17 -33.76
N LEU A 1073 7.24 -12.26 -32.84
CA LEU A 1073 7.58 -10.84 -33.07
C LEU A 1073 6.50 -9.98 -33.76
N ALA A 1074 5.32 -10.53 -34.06
CA ALA A 1074 4.24 -9.76 -34.67
C ALA A 1074 3.52 -8.85 -33.65
N GLU A 1075 3.13 -7.67 -34.12
CA GLU A 1075 2.35 -6.71 -33.33
C GLU A 1075 0.98 -7.28 -32.96
N THR A 1076 0.60 -7.12 -31.70
CA THR A 1076 -0.78 -7.25 -31.21
C THR A 1076 -1.14 -5.98 -30.46
N ARG A 1077 -2.36 -5.46 -30.63
CA ARG A 1077 -2.82 -4.25 -29.92
C ARG A 1077 -4.31 -4.27 -29.61
N TYR A 1078 -4.74 -3.39 -28.70
CA TYR A 1078 -6.14 -3.05 -28.46
C TYR A 1078 -6.42 -1.61 -28.86
N GLU A 1079 -7.61 -1.39 -29.41
CA GLU A 1079 -8.25 -0.10 -29.65
C GLU A 1079 -9.62 -0.16 -28.94
N ILE A 1080 -9.74 0.47 -27.77
CA ILE A 1080 -10.91 0.36 -26.88
C ILE A 1080 -11.66 1.71 -26.85
N PRO A 1081 -12.87 1.82 -27.42
CA PRO A 1081 -13.66 3.04 -27.36
C PRO A 1081 -14.02 3.41 -25.91
N VAL A 1082 -13.62 4.61 -25.50
CA VAL A 1082 -13.92 5.23 -24.18
C VAL A 1082 -14.00 6.74 -24.35
N ALA A 1083 -14.82 7.43 -23.54
CA ALA A 1083 -14.89 8.88 -23.56
C ALA A 1083 -13.55 9.52 -23.14
N ASN A 1084 -13.21 10.68 -23.68
CA ASN A 1084 -11.98 11.41 -23.31
C ASN A 1084 -11.84 11.65 -21.80
N GLY A 1085 -10.59 11.78 -21.35
CA GLY A 1085 -10.22 12.07 -19.96
C GLY A 1085 -9.14 11.13 -19.40
N ASP A 1086 -8.90 11.24 -18.10
CA ASP A 1086 -7.84 10.52 -17.40
C ASP A 1086 -8.26 9.12 -16.94
N TYR A 1087 -7.40 8.15 -17.25
CA TYR A 1087 -7.62 6.74 -16.98
C TYR A 1087 -6.43 6.11 -16.25
N GLN A 1088 -6.75 5.15 -15.40
CA GLN A 1088 -5.80 4.20 -14.84
C GLN A 1088 -6.07 2.85 -15.47
N VAL A 1089 -5.07 2.32 -16.16
CA VAL A 1089 -5.10 1.11 -16.95
C VAL A 1089 -4.41 0.00 -16.16
N ARG A 1090 -5.15 -1.05 -15.84
CA ARG A 1090 -4.66 -2.23 -15.15
C ARG A 1090 -4.57 -3.39 -16.13
N LEU A 1091 -3.37 -3.95 -16.27
CA LEU A 1091 -3.05 -5.04 -17.21
C LEU A 1091 -2.69 -6.32 -16.45
N HIS A 1092 -3.33 -7.43 -16.80
CA HIS A 1092 -3.17 -8.73 -16.14
C HIS A 1092 -2.36 -9.69 -17.01
N PHE A 1093 -1.34 -10.32 -16.43
CA PHE A 1093 -0.42 -11.22 -17.12
C PHE A 1093 -0.16 -12.50 -16.32
N ALA A 1094 0.17 -13.57 -17.02
CA ALA A 1094 0.79 -14.78 -16.46
C ALA A 1094 1.68 -15.43 -17.53
N GLU A 1095 2.76 -16.08 -17.10
CA GLU A 1095 3.55 -16.94 -17.99
C GLU A 1095 3.10 -18.40 -17.83
N LEU A 1096 2.55 -18.96 -18.90
CA LEU A 1096 1.90 -20.28 -18.91
C LEU A 1096 2.56 -21.28 -19.87
N TYR A 1097 3.65 -20.88 -20.53
CA TYR A 1097 4.30 -21.66 -21.58
C TYR A 1097 5.81 -21.78 -21.34
N TRP A 1098 6.50 -20.67 -21.07
CA TRP A 1098 7.95 -20.65 -20.91
C TRP A 1098 8.40 -20.81 -19.46
N THR A 1099 9.39 -21.66 -19.22
CA THR A 1099 9.93 -21.96 -17.88
C THR A 1099 11.32 -21.37 -17.62
N THR A 1100 11.74 -20.41 -18.44
CA THR A 1100 13.06 -19.76 -18.37
C THR A 1100 13.01 -18.27 -18.74
N PRO A 1101 13.81 -17.39 -18.09
CA PRO A 1101 13.87 -15.96 -18.42
C PRO A 1101 14.34 -15.70 -19.86
N GLY A 1102 13.93 -14.57 -20.44
CA GLY A 1102 14.29 -14.13 -21.78
C GLY A 1102 13.59 -14.86 -22.93
N SER A 1103 12.77 -15.87 -22.63
CA SER A 1103 12.06 -16.67 -23.66
C SER A 1103 10.87 -15.92 -24.27
N ARG A 1104 10.26 -15.02 -23.49
CA ARG A 1104 9.19 -14.12 -23.90
C ARG A 1104 9.48 -12.73 -23.35
N VAL A 1105 9.66 -11.76 -24.24
CA VAL A 1105 10.00 -10.38 -23.88
C VAL A 1105 9.25 -9.41 -24.80
N PHE A 1106 8.57 -8.41 -24.24
CA PHE A 1106 7.86 -7.40 -25.02
C PHE A 1106 7.81 -6.02 -24.32
N GLY A 1107 7.73 -4.95 -25.11
CA GLY A 1107 7.36 -3.61 -24.64
C GLY A 1107 5.85 -3.39 -24.65
N ILE A 1108 5.38 -2.38 -23.92
CA ILE A 1108 3.98 -1.95 -23.87
C ILE A 1108 3.94 -0.44 -24.11
N ASN A 1109 3.19 -0.01 -25.12
CA ASN A 1109 2.83 1.39 -25.32
C ASN A 1109 1.34 1.60 -25.03
N ILE A 1110 1.01 2.73 -24.40
CA ILE A 1110 -0.36 3.21 -24.17
C ILE A 1110 -0.43 4.66 -24.64
N GLU A 1111 -1.44 5.04 -25.43
CA GLU A 1111 -1.53 6.36 -26.08
C GLU A 1111 -0.22 6.74 -26.81
N ASN A 1112 0.33 5.77 -27.54
CA ASN A 1112 1.64 5.79 -28.19
C ASN A 1112 2.88 5.97 -27.29
N GLN A 1113 2.73 6.29 -25.99
CA GLN A 1113 3.84 6.40 -25.04
C GLN A 1113 4.31 5.02 -24.57
N LEU A 1114 5.63 4.77 -24.55
CA LEU A 1114 6.22 3.54 -24.02
C LEU A 1114 6.14 3.54 -22.49
N VAL A 1115 5.21 2.77 -21.92
CA VAL A 1115 4.97 2.72 -20.46
C VAL A 1115 5.73 1.59 -19.77
N LEU A 1116 6.12 0.55 -20.50
CA LEU A 1116 6.97 -0.53 -19.99
C LEU A 1116 7.85 -1.11 -21.11
N GLN A 1117 9.13 -1.31 -20.83
CA GLN A 1117 10.11 -1.84 -21.79
C GLN A 1117 10.65 -3.19 -21.32
N ASN A 1118 10.94 -4.10 -22.27
CA ASN A 1118 11.58 -5.40 -22.03
C ASN A 1118 10.91 -6.23 -20.92
N PHE A 1119 9.56 -6.22 -20.88
CA PHE A 1119 8.79 -6.95 -19.90
C PHE A 1119 8.88 -8.46 -20.16
N ASP A 1120 9.30 -9.18 -19.12
CA ASP A 1120 9.46 -10.63 -19.08
C ASP A 1120 8.71 -11.12 -17.84
N ILE A 1121 7.58 -11.79 -18.06
CA ILE A 1121 6.67 -12.23 -17.00
C ILE A 1121 7.36 -13.30 -16.13
N PHE A 1122 8.10 -14.23 -16.76
CA PHE A 1122 8.81 -15.29 -16.04
C PHE A 1122 9.89 -14.70 -15.13
N LYS A 1123 10.64 -13.70 -15.60
CA LYS A 1123 11.68 -13.03 -14.80
C LYS A 1123 11.11 -12.31 -13.58
N GLU A 1124 9.88 -11.81 -13.64
CA GLU A 1124 9.24 -11.12 -12.51
C GLU A 1124 8.55 -12.04 -11.51
N VAL A 1125 7.87 -13.10 -11.97
CA VAL A 1125 7.03 -13.95 -11.10
C VAL A 1125 7.16 -15.46 -11.31
N GLY A 1126 7.97 -15.90 -12.26
CA GLY A 1126 8.12 -17.30 -12.63
C GLY A 1126 6.98 -17.84 -13.50
N PHE A 1127 6.96 -19.15 -13.67
CA PHE A 1127 5.94 -19.89 -14.43
C PHE A 1127 4.68 -20.12 -13.57
N ASN A 1128 3.50 -20.08 -14.20
CA ASN A 1128 2.19 -20.23 -13.57
C ASN A 1128 1.91 -19.24 -12.42
N SER A 1129 2.47 -18.03 -12.48
CA SER A 1129 2.20 -16.96 -11.52
C SER A 1129 1.51 -15.77 -12.18
N ALA A 1130 0.51 -15.20 -11.51
CA ALA A 1130 -0.15 -13.96 -11.91
C ALA A 1130 0.70 -12.73 -11.57
N ILE A 1131 0.67 -11.72 -12.43
CA ILE A 1131 1.15 -10.37 -12.15
C ILE A 1131 0.24 -9.32 -12.79
N VAL A 1132 0.10 -8.20 -12.08
CA VAL A 1132 -0.65 -7.02 -12.51
C VAL A 1132 0.31 -5.84 -12.69
N LYS A 1133 0.06 -5.02 -13.71
CA LYS A 1133 0.74 -3.74 -13.94
C LYS A 1133 -0.30 -2.64 -14.11
N ASP A 1134 -0.15 -1.57 -13.32
CA ASP A 1134 -1.04 -0.39 -13.37
C ASP A 1134 -0.28 0.79 -13.99
N PHE A 1135 -0.96 1.54 -14.86
CA PHE A 1135 -0.42 2.71 -15.57
C PHE A 1135 -1.45 3.84 -15.61
N ASN A 1136 -1.00 5.09 -15.66
CA ASN A 1136 -1.86 6.26 -15.87
C ASN A 1136 -1.78 6.69 -17.34
N THR A 1137 -2.88 7.17 -17.92
CA THR A 1137 -2.92 7.73 -19.28
C THR A 1137 -4.10 8.70 -19.47
N THR A 1138 -4.10 9.46 -20.56
CA THR A 1138 -5.15 10.45 -20.90
C THR A 1138 -5.60 10.23 -22.34
N VAL A 1139 -6.88 9.92 -22.54
CA VAL A 1139 -7.48 9.67 -23.87
C VAL A 1139 -8.06 10.96 -24.43
N ASN A 1140 -7.75 11.26 -25.70
CA ASN A 1140 -8.09 12.53 -26.35
C ASN A 1140 -8.89 12.40 -27.67
N ASP A 1141 -9.00 11.21 -28.24
CA ASP A 1141 -9.64 10.93 -29.54
C ASP A 1141 -10.85 9.98 -29.45
N GLY A 1142 -11.24 9.58 -28.23
CA GLY A 1142 -12.31 8.63 -27.96
C GLY A 1142 -11.91 7.14 -27.98
N VAL A 1143 -10.63 6.81 -28.17
CA VAL A 1143 -10.16 5.42 -28.28
C VAL A 1143 -8.85 5.19 -27.52
N LEU A 1144 -8.93 4.48 -26.39
CA LEU A 1144 -7.74 4.07 -25.65
C LEU A 1144 -6.98 2.99 -26.43
N THR A 1145 -5.73 3.29 -26.79
CA THR A 1145 -4.87 2.42 -27.60
C THR A 1145 -3.76 1.79 -26.76
N ILE A 1146 -3.67 0.46 -26.76
CA ILE A 1146 -2.62 -0.32 -26.07
C ILE A 1146 -1.89 -1.21 -27.08
N LYS A 1147 -0.60 -0.98 -27.34
CA LYS A 1147 0.20 -1.72 -28.32
C LYS A 1147 1.31 -2.52 -27.64
N PHE A 1148 1.39 -3.82 -27.96
CA PHE A 1148 2.44 -4.72 -27.48
C PHE A 1148 3.54 -4.88 -28.54
N ASN A 1149 4.79 -4.68 -28.13
CA ASN A 1149 5.97 -4.63 -29.00
C ASN A 1149 6.95 -5.77 -28.64
N PRO A 1150 6.73 -7.01 -29.11
CA PRO A 1150 7.59 -8.15 -28.79
C PRO A 1150 9.01 -8.02 -29.35
N THR A 1151 9.98 -8.36 -28.50
CA THR A 1151 11.41 -8.48 -28.82
C THR A 1151 11.94 -9.91 -28.67
N ALA A 1152 11.20 -10.77 -27.95
CA ALA A 1152 11.36 -12.23 -27.98
C ALA A 1152 9.98 -12.91 -27.88
N ASN A 1153 9.73 -13.89 -28.76
CA ASN A 1153 8.46 -14.61 -28.88
C ASN A 1153 7.23 -13.68 -29.09
N ARG A 1154 6.23 -13.70 -28.20
CA ARG A 1154 4.88 -13.12 -28.42
C ARG A 1154 4.37 -12.44 -27.14
N THR A 1155 3.38 -11.55 -27.24
CA THR A 1155 2.69 -11.04 -26.03
C THR A 1155 1.86 -12.12 -25.33
N SER A 1156 1.49 -11.89 -24.06
CA SER A 1156 0.63 -12.76 -23.25
C SER A 1156 -0.24 -11.92 -22.30
N ILE A 1157 -1.36 -11.37 -22.78
CA ILE A 1157 -2.25 -10.51 -21.97
C ILE A 1157 -3.55 -11.26 -21.60
N ALA A 1158 -3.81 -11.42 -20.31
CA ALA A 1158 -4.96 -12.16 -19.78
C ALA A 1158 -6.23 -11.31 -19.70
N ALA A 1159 -6.11 -10.05 -19.27
CA ALA A 1159 -7.22 -9.10 -19.15
C ALA A 1159 -6.74 -7.64 -19.06
N VAL A 1160 -7.65 -6.70 -19.33
CA VAL A 1160 -7.47 -5.25 -19.19
C VAL A 1160 -8.64 -4.71 -18.36
N GLU A 1161 -8.36 -3.94 -17.31
CA GLU A 1161 -9.36 -3.13 -16.60
C GLU A 1161 -9.05 -1.65 -16.79
N LEU A 1162 -10.07 -0.85 -17.06
CA LEU A 1162 -9.97 0.61 -17.22
C LEU A 1162 -10.75 1.28 -16.09
N PHE A 1163 -10.06 2.11 -15.31
CA PHE A 1163 -10.65 2.90 -14.24
C PHE A 1163 -10.59 4.37 -14.63
N LYS A 1164 -11.73 5.07 -14.62
CA LYS A 1164 -11.76 6.52 -14.82
C LYS A 1164 -11.51 7.20 -13.48
N VAL A 1165 -10.59 8.16 -13.47
CA VAL A 1165 -10.51 9.12 -12.37
C VAL A 1165 -11.56 10.19 -12.66
N ASN A 1166 -12.74 10.05 -12.06
CA ASN A 1166 -13.71 11.11 -12.05
C ASN A 1166 -13.24 12.13 -11.02
N THR A 1167 -12.33 13.01 -11.47
CA THR A 1167 -12.11 14.25 -10.74
C THR A 1167 -13.45 14.94 -10.64
N VAL A 1168 -13.66 15.44 -9.44
CA VAL A 1168 -14.47 16.60 -9.29
C VAL A 1168 -13.75 17.73 -9.99
N GLU A 1169 -14.31 18.23 -11.10
CA GLU A 1169 -14.04 19.61 -11.48
C GLU A 1169 -14.82 20.48 -10.50
N PRO A 1170 -14.16 21.25 -9.64
CA PRO A 1170 -14.88 21.73 -8.50
C PRO A 1170 -15.54 23.09 -8.85
N LEU A 1171 -16.86 23.14 -8.79
CA LEU A 1171 -17.78 24.26 -9.10
C LEU A 1171 -17.66 25.56 -8.25
N MET A 1172 -16.47 26.06 -7.88
CA MET A 1172 -16.25 27.37 -7.19
C MET A 1172 -14.76 27.82 -7.14
N ALA A 1173 -14.03 27.75 -8.26
CA ALA A 1173 -12.89 28.66 -8.47
C ALA A 1173 -13.32 29.99 -9.14
N MET A 1174 -14.60 30.36 -8.99
CA MET A 1174 -15.20 31.66 -9.30
C MET A 1174 -16.05 32.16 -8.11
N ALA A 1175 -15.59 31.95 -6.88
CA ALA A 1175 -16.01 32.75 -5.74
C ALA A 1175 -14.81 33.02 -4.81
N ARG A 1176 -14.65 34.30 -4.44
CA ARG A 1176 -13.69 34.72 -3.42
C ARG A 1176 -14.25 34.35 -2.05
N THR A 1177 -13.40 33.93 -1.11
CA THR A 1177 -13.76 34.00 0.31
C THR A 1177 -13.85 35.47 0.72
N ALA A 1178 -15.08 35.98 0.83
CA ALA A 1178 -15.36 37.05 1.77
C ALA A 1178 -15.63 36.40 3.12
N SER A 1179 -14.68 36.54 4.07
CA SER A 1179 -15.03 36.34 5.48
C SER A 1179 -16.03 37.41 5.88
N ILE A 1180 -17.32 37.06 5.86
CA ILE A 1180 -18.33 37.81 6.61
C ILE A 1180 -18.39 37.20 8.01
N THR A 1181 -17.34 37.44 8.80
CA THR A 1181 -17.57 37.65 10.23
C THR A 1181 -18.53 38.82 10.27
N ALA A 1182 -19.81 38.57 10.54
CA ALA A 1182 -20.81 39.63 10.59
C ALA A 1182 -20.26 40.72 11.50
N PRO A 1183 -20.14 41.97 11.03
CA PRO A 1183 -19.48 43.00 11.83
C PRO A 1183 -20.19 43.09 13.17
N ARG A 1184 -19.42 43.42 14.22
CA ARG A 1184 -20.00 43.81 15.51
C ARG A 1184 -21.16 44.74 15.24
N SER A 1185 -22.31 44.46 15.82
CA SER A 1185 -23.49 45.30 15.66
C SER A 1185 -24.04 45.62 17.02
N ILE A 1186 -24.33 46.91 17.24
CA ILE A 1186 -25.11 47.36 18.38
C ILE A 1186 -26.34 48.12 17.89
N SER A 1187 -27.49 47.83 18.48
CA SER A 1187 -28.74 48.51 18.19
C SER A 1187 -29.42 48.92 19.50
N VAL A 1188 -30.05 50.09 19.50
CA VAL A 1188 -30.74 50.63 20.66
C VAL A 1188 -32.25 50.64 20.41
N TYR A 1189 -33.02 50.21 21.42
CA TYR A 1189 -34.48 50.15 21.36
C TYR A 1189 -35.11 50.57 22.71
N PRO A 1190 -36.18 51.39 22.73
CA PRO A 1190 -36.77 52.08 21.59
C PRO A 1190 -35.87 53.20 21.06
N ASN A 1191 -35.97 53.49 19.76
CA ASN A 1191 -35.23 54.56 19.10
C ASN A 1191 -36.11 55.16 17.99
N PRO A 1192 -36.69 56.36 18.16
CA PRO A 1192 -36.44 57.31 19.24
C PRO A 1192 -36.82 56.81 20.65
N SER A 1193 -36.02 57.20 21.65
CA SER A 1193 -36.28 56.99 23.07
C SER A 1193 -36.90 58.24 23.70
N VAL A 1194 -37.56 58.08 24.85
CA VAL A 1194 -38.03 59.16 25.71
C VAL A 1194 -36.94 59.71 26.65
N GLY A 1195 -35.69 59.24 26.51
CA GLY A 1195 -34.51 59.82 27.16
C GLY A 1195 -34.20 59.33 28.58
N GLY A 1196 -35.12 58.62 29.23
CA GLY A 1196 -34.92 58.04 30.58
C GLY A 1196 -34.24 56.67 30.61
N SER A 1197 -34.42 55.83 29.59
CA SER A 1197 -33.73 54.54 29.43
C SER A 1197 -33.84 54.01 28.00
N PHE A 1198 -33.04 52.98 27.68
CA PHE A 1198 -33.15 52.17 26.47
C PHE A 1198 -32.48 50.80 26.70
N THR A 1199 -32.77 49.84 25.82
CA THR A 1199 -32.07 48.55 25.75
C THR A 1199 -31.07 48.60 24.60
N LEU A 1200 -29.86 48.07 24.83
CA LEU A 1200 -28.80 47.88 23.85
C LEU A 1200 -28.68 46.39 23.53
N ASN A 1201 -29.06 46.00 22.31
CA ASN A 1201 -28.77 44.67 21.77
C ASN A 1201 -27.39 44.68 21.11
N VAL A 1202 -26.59 43.67 21.40
CA VAL A 1202 -25.17 43.56 21.06
C VAL A 1202 -24.93 42.19 20.43
N MET A 1203 -24.36 42.14 19.23
CA MET A 1203 -24.11 40.88 18.50
C MET A 1203 -22.77 40.89 17.78
N ASN A 1204 -22.24 39.68 17.55
CA ASN A 1204 -20.99 39.40 16.85
C ASN A 1204 -19.73 39.98 17.53
N PHE A 1205 -19.77 40.10 18.85
CA PHE A 1205 -18.60 40.37 19.68
C PHE A 1205 -17.87 39.04 19.96
N THR A 1206 -16.72 39.10 20.64
CA THR A 1206 -16.00 37.87 21.00
C THR A 1206 -16.70 37.18 22.17
N ARG A 1207 -16.61 35.85 22.29
CA ARG A 1207 -17.24 35.08 23.37
C ARG A 1207 -16.75 35.55 24.75
N SER A 1208 -17.66 35.77 25.68
CA SER A 1208 -17.33 36.25 27.05
C SER A 1208 -16.50 37.55 27.09
N GLU A 1209 -16.63 38.43 26.08
CA GLU A 1209 -15.88 39.68 25.95
C GLU A 1209 -16.46 40.81 26.83
N LYS A 1210 -15.56 41.55 27.52
CA LYS A 1210 -15.87 42.75 28.29
C LYS A 1210 -16.10 43.97 27.38
N VAL A 1211 -17.24 44.64 27.55
CA VAL A 1211 -17.64 45.80 26.74
C VAL A 1211 -17.88 47.02 27.63
N SER A 1212 -17.25 48.14 27.29
CA SER A 1212 -17.42 49.44 27.94
C SER A 1212 -18.27 50.37 27.08
N LEU A 1213 -19.48 50.67 27.53
CA LEU A 1213 -20.41 51.60 26.90
C LEU A 1213 -20.11 53.04 27.30
N SER A 1214 -20.19 53.98 26.36
CA SER A 1214 -20.25 55.42 26.61
C SER A 1214 -21.31 56.11 25.76
N ILE A 1215 -22.08 57.02 26.37
CA ILE A 1215 -23.12 57.81 25.71
C ILE A 1215 -22.63 59.25 25.64
N THR A 1216 -22.59 59.84 24.46
CA THR A 1216 -21.96 61.14 24.19
C THR A 1216 -22.92 62.05 23.44
N ASN A 1217 -23.02 63.33 23.82
CA ASN A 1217 -23.83 64.30 23.08
C ASN A 1217 -23.12 64.77 21.79
N MET A 1218 -23.83 65.49 20.90
CA MET A 1218 -23.24 66.00 19.65
C MET A 1218 -22.09 67.00 19.83
N ALA A 1219 -21.87 67.54 21.04
CA ALA A 1219 -20.73 68.38 21.38
C ALA A 1219 -19.51 67.57 21.89
N GLY A 1220 -19.55 66.23 21.79
CA GLY A 1220 -18.45 65.36 22.20
C GLY A 1220 -18.35 65.10 23.72
N ARG A 1221 -19.29 65.61 24.52
CA ARG A 1221 -19.29 65.42 25.98
C ARG A 1221 -19.98 64.11 26.36
N VAL A 1222 -19.25 63.22 27.04
CA VAL A 1222 -19.80 61.97 27.60
C VAL A 1222 -20.78 62.31 28.71
N VAL A 1223 -21.97 61.70 28.65
CA VAL A 1223 -23.10 61.88 29.57
C VAL A 1223 -23.16 60.73 30.58
N GLN A 1224 -22.88 59.49 30.14
CA GLN A 1224 -22.86 58.31 31.02
C GLN A 1224 -21.97 57.21 30.43
N THR A 1225 -21.41 56.35 31.27
CA THR A 1225 -20.74 55.10 30.88
C THR A 1225 -21.26 53.89 31.68
N GLN A 1226 -21.08 52.68 31.15
CA GLN A 1226 -21.44 51.42 31.79
C GLN A 1226 -20.51 50.30 31.30
N ILE A 1227 -20.38 49.19 32.02
CA ILE A 1227 -19.62 48.00 31.57
C ILE A 1227 -20.51 46.75 31.70
N PHE A 1228 -20.42 45.86 30.72
CA PHE A 1228 -21.06 44.54 30.71
C PHE A 1228 -20.14 43.50 30.04
N TYR A 1229 -20.59 42.25 29.99
CA TYR A 1229 -19.92 41.17 29.27
C TYR A 1229 -20.90 40.51 28.29
N THR A 1230 -20.37 39.96 27.21
CA THR A 1230 -21.13 39.16 26.24
C THR A 1230 -21.17 37.69 26.66
N ASP A 1231 -22.09 36.92 26.09
CA ASP A 1231 -22.24 35.49 26.33
C ASP A 1231 -21.22 34.65 25.54
N ASP A 1232 -21.31 33.32 25.67
CA ASP A 1232 -20.47 32.36 24.95
C ASP A 1232 -20.78 32.26 23.44
N ASN A 1233 -21.71 33.08 22.94
CA ASN A 1233 -21.97 33.29 21.51
C ASN A 1233 -21.60 34.70 21.03
N GLY A 1234 -21.01 35.54 21.90
CA GLY A 1234 -20.62 36.91 21.56
C GLY A 1234 -21.79 37.90 21.47
N LYS A 1235 -22.86 37.67 22.24
CA LYS A 1235 -24.08 38.49 22.28
C LYS A 1235 -24.34 39.05 23.68
N ALA A 1236 -25.08 40.15 23.78
CA ALA A 1236 -25.65 40.65 25.03
C ALA A 1236 -26.90 41.51 24.77
N ASP A 1237 -27.88 41.41 25.66
CA ASP A 1237 -29.00 42.36 25.74
C ASP A 1237 -28.89 43.13 27.06
N VAL A 1238 -28.64 44.44 26.97
CA VAL A 1238 -28.25 45.27 28.11
C VAL A 1238 -29.25 46.38 28.32
N TYR A 1239 -29.92 46.39 29.47
CA TYR A 1239 -30.77 47.50 29.87
C TYR A 1239 -29.93 48.66 30.43
N VAL A 1240 -30.11 49.86 29.85
CA VAL A 1240 -29.33 51.07 30.15
C VAL A 1240 -30.25 52.16 30.71
N PRO A 1241 -30.34 52.31 32.04
CA PRO A 1241 -31.07 53.41 32.68
C PRO A 1241 -30.22 54.70 32.67
N MET A 1242 -30.82 55.84 32.37
CA MET A 1242 -30.14 57.14 32.42
C MET A 1242 -30.24 57.77 33.81
N SER A 1243 -29.09 58.18 34.36
CA SER A 1243 -28.98 58.87 35.65
C SER A 1243 -29.70 60.23 35.72
N SER A 1244 -29.91 60.87 34.57
CA SER A 1244 -30.82 62.00 34.37
C SER A 1244 -31.36 61.94 32.94
N SER A 1245 -32.61 62.37 32.71
CA SER A 1245 -33.22 62.25 31.39
C SER A 1245 -32.44 63.05 30.35
N LEU A 1246 -32.11 62.40 29.25
CA LEU A 1246 -31.53 63.06 28.09
C LEU A 1246 -32.51 64.10 27.53
N GLY A 1247 -31.99 65.25 27.08
CA GLY A 1247 -32.78 66.28 26.42
C GLY A 1247 -33.08 65.89 24.97
N LYS A 1248 -34.02 66.59 24.33
CA LYS A 1248 -34.34 66.34 22.92
C LYS A 1248 -33.10 66.56 22.03
N GLY A 1249 -32.76 65.58 21.21
CA GLY A 1249 -31.55 65.62 20.38
C GLY A 1249 -31.00 64.26 20.00
N MET A 1250 -29.83 64.27 19.37
CA MET A 1250 -29.10 63.07 18.98
C MET A 1250 -27.93 62.81 19.93
N TYR A 1251 -27.76 61.55 20.33
CA TYR A 1251 -26.65 61.08 21.16
C TYR A 1251 -25.96 59.90 20.46
N ILE A 1252 -24.65 59.78 20.66
CA ILE A 1252 -23.85 58.67 20.15
C ILE A 1252 -23.65 57.68 21.30
N VAL A 1253 -24.13 56.46 21.10
CA VAL A 1253 -23.98 55.33 22.04
C VAL A 1253 -22.85 54.46 21.51
N ASN A 1254 -21.69 54.47 22.15
CA ASN A 1254 -20.46 53.84 21.71
C ASN A 1254 -20.05 52.69 22.64
N ALA A 1255 -20.00 51.47 22.12
CA ALA A 1255 -19.49 50.27 22.79
C ALA A 1255 -18.02 50.06 22.41
N THR A 1256 -17.15 50.12 23.41
CA THR A 1256 -15.68 50.04 23.32
C THR A 1256 -15.19 48.73 23.92
N THR A 1257 -14.32 48.02 23.22
CA THR A 1257 -13.68 46.78 23.70
C THR A 1257 -12.17 46.84 23.51
N ALA A 1258 -11.43 45.89 24.08
CA ALA A 1258 -10.00 45.76 23.84
C ALA A 1258 -9.65 45.48 22.36
N THR A 1259 -10.62 45.02 21.56
CA THR A 1259 -10.42 44.56 20.18
C THR A 1259 -11.17 45.42 19.14
N GLY A 1260 -11.75 46.56 19.55
CA GLY A 1260 -12.40 47.52 18.65
C GLY A 1260 -13.65 48.20 19.22
N ASN A 1261 -14.07 49.28 18.57
CA ASN A 1261 -15.19 50.12 19.00
C ASN A 1261 -16.29 50.13 17.93
N ILE A 1262 -17.54 50.17 18.36
CA ILE A 1262 -18.68 50.45 17.48
C ILE A 1262 -19.65 51.40 18.19
N TYR A 1263 -20.23 52.32 17.42
CA TYR A 1263 -21.25 53.22 17.89
C TYR A 1263 -22.56 53.11 17.10
N THR A 1264 -23.65 53.50 17.73
CA THR A 1264 -24.96 53.71 17.11
C THR A 1264 -25.54 55.04 17.58
N LYS A 1265 -26.62 55.50 16.93
CA LYS A 1265 -27.28 56.78 17.23
C LYS A 1265 -28.53 56.53 18.05
N LEU A 1266 -28.65 57.23 19.18
CA LEU A 1266 -29.88 57.33 19.95
C LEU A 1266 -30.53 58.69 19.67
N LEU A 1267 -31.72 58.69 19.08
CA LEU A 1267 -32.58 59.87 19.07
C LEU A 1267 -33.37 59.93 20.37
N VAL A 1268 -33.47 61.12 20.95
CA VAL A 1268 -34.35 61.43 22.08
C VAL A 1268 -35.33 62.50 21.62
N ASN A 1269 -36.63 62.23 21.74
CA ASN A 1269 -37.71 62.99 21.08
C ASN A 1269 -38.66 63.70 22.04
#